data_AF-A0A4R4RCP9-F1
#
_entry.id   AF-A0A4R4RCP9-F1
#
_cell.length_a   1.000
_cell.length_b   1.000
_cell.length_c   1.000
_cell.angle_alpha   90.00
_cell.angle_beta   90.00
_cell.angle_gamma   90.00
#
_symmetry.space_group_name_H-M   'P 1'
#
loop_
_entity.id
_entity.type
_entity.pdbx_description
1 polymer ?
#
loop_
_entity_poly.entity_id
_entity_poly.type
_entity_poly.pdbx_seq_one_letter_code
_entity_poly.pdbx_strand_id
1 'polypeptide(L)'
;MAQQDPDRLPGPVRVAVAAHDGARHHRRAAAGAGPVPAGRSGPGVRVARSRRPAARARQPLRTRVLRWPAPAHRHRPRARARPGAAGAGRAGQRAGRVDPGAGGEQAARVAAAAGPGVPVHLARPLHRAARVAPDRRHVPRRHRRDRHPRRDLHHADPSVHTGAAVGRAGAGPAAARRPRAHHADRRRAQPGQSAVGLPVPDPLLEGAGQVRRGGATARGPPGHRPPQRLPLPGAAERAACLRSRVVTLQLLITGGTVVDGTGADGVRADVAVADGVIVAVGGVAAQTEAARTLDATGKIVCPGFVDLHTHSDLTLLSAPEARSAVHQGVTTTVIGNCGLGVAPLPAGADVASVRAAVGYLDLDPSVEWAWESWSEYADALAAARPSVNVAGLVGHLPLHAGIVGFDDRPASERELAAMAYLLADALDAGAAGLSTGLMYAPLTFAGRAELVALAEVVADHDALFAWHLRDYADDGLAAVQEALDVAAATGVRTQLSHLTTVGRRNWGNVAKALELIDAARDEGLDVAVDMYPYLAGNAPLSQRLPAWAQAGGEAAMRERLADPAVVARIRAAWAGEAVGWDEITVNSVPGAPEVVGRTVTQLADERGTDADTVAVDLLARFGNAVSMVAGGRDGGDLRAVLSHPASVIGSDGQALDLTGPTAQGSPHPRSYGTYARLLSEYVADGTLTLAEAIRKCTSGAAHRAGITDRGTITAGQAADIVILDVGRLADRATFADPRRYPAGVDTVIVNGEPTAGQGDHTGARAGHVLRAGTRDKGQRS
;
A
#
# COMPACT_ATOMS: atom_id res chain seq x y z
N MET A 1 12.07 -18.03 34.89
CA MET A 1 12.68 -17.86 33.56
C MET A 1 12.04 -16.63 32.95
N ALA A 2 12.82 -15.59 32.61
CA ALA A 2 12.26 -14.44 31.90
C ALA A 2 11.92 -14.86 30.46
N GLN A 3 10.74 -14.49 29.97
CA GLN A 3 10.41 -14.65 28.56
C GLN A 3 11.41 -13.86 27.72
N GLN A 4 11.99 -14.50 26.71
CA GLN A 4 12.73 -13.81 25.67
C GLN A 4 11.71 -13.07 24.81
N ASP A 5 11.95 -11.78 24.60
CA ASP A 5 11.19 -10.91 23.73
C ASP A 5 11.29 -11.41 22.27
N PRO A 6 10.17 -11.76 21.60
CA PRO A 6 10.19 -12.27 20.23
C PRO A 6 10.66 -11.23 19.20
N ASP A 7 10.63 -9.93 19.53
CA ASP A 7 11.16 -8.85 18.68
C ASP A 7 12.67 -8.63 18.84
N ARG A 8 13.35 -9.35 19.75
CA ARG A 8 14.81 -9.35 19.75
C ARG A 8 15.35 -10.13 18.55
N LEU A 9 15.81 -9.38 17.56
CA LEU A 9 16.93 -9.79 16.70
C LEU A 9 18.02 -10.44 17.58
N PRO A 10 18.69 -11.52 17.12
CA PRO A 10 19.71 -12.23 17.91
C PRO A 10 20.94 -11.33 18.16
N GLY A 11 20.85 -10.53 19.21
CA GLY A 11 21.90 -9.61 19.63
C GLY A 11 23.16 -10.35 20.07
N PRO A 12 24.32 -9.67 20.10
CA PRO A 12 25.57 -10.29 20.50
C PRO A 12 25.46 -10.87 21.91
N VAL A 13 25.79 -12.17 22.04
CA VAL A 13 25.91 -12.84 23.33
C VAL A 13 27.11 -12.22 24.07
N ARG A 14 26.84 -11.17 24.85
CA ARG A 14 27.84 -10.58 25.75
C ARG A 14 28.10 -11.56 26.90
N VAL A 15 29.02 -12.49 26.66
CA VAL A 15 29.60 -13.34 27.71
C VAL A 15 30.27 -12.42 28.72
N ALA A 16 29.81 -12.45 29.98
CA ALA A 16 30.46 -11.73 31.06
C ALA A 16 31.82 -12.37 31.35
N VAL A 17 32.90 -11.70 30.95
CA VAL A 17 34.26 -12.11 31.30
C VAL A 17 34.55 -11.64 32.73
N ALA A 18 34.69 -12.58 33.66
CA ALA A 18 35.15 -12.30 35.00
C ALA A 18 36.65 -11.98 35.00
N ALA A 19 37.07 -11.04 35.86
CA ALA A 19 38.46 -10.63 35.99
C ALA A 19 39.22 -11.46 37.03
N HIS A 20 40.46 -11.83 36.69
CA HIS A 20 41.49 -12.44 37.57
C HIS A 20 41.18 -13.87 38.09
N ASP A 21 42.15 -14.76 38.37
CA ASP A 21 43.61 -14.58 38.37
C ASP A 21 44.39 -15.89 38.10
N GLY A 22 45.68 -15.74 37.77
CA GLY A 22 46.78 -16.68 38.07
C GLY A 22 46.78 -18.15 37.58
N ALA A 23 47.67 -18.47 36.62
CA ALA A 23 48.72 -19.49 36.79
C ALA A 23 49.66 -19.59 35.55
N ARG A 24 50.93 -19.90 35.79
CA ARG A 24 51.94 -20.20 34.74
C ARG A 24 51.90 -21.70 34.43
N HIS A 25 52.27 -22.14 33.20
CA HIS A 25 53.29 -23.21 33.03
C HIS A 25 53.78 -23.41 31.57
N HIS A 26 55.10 -23.37 31.46
CA HIS A 26 56.06 -23.67 30.38
C HIS A 26 55.82 -24.74 29.26
N ARG A 27 56.47 -24.45 28.10
CA ARG A 27 57.40 -25.27 27.25
C ARG A 27 56.93 -25.89 25.91
N ARG A 28 57.63 -25.44 24.83
CA ARG A 28 58.21 -26.19 23.66
C ARG A 28 57.24 -26.90 22.68
N ALA A 29 57.52 -27.02 21.36
CA ALA A 29 58.60 -26.53 20.49
C ALA A 29 58.19 -26.47 18.99
N ALA A 30 59.02 -25.77 18.20
CA ALA A 30 59.42 -25.92 16.77
C ALA A 30 59.15 -27.29 16.07
N ALA A 31 59.13 -27.47 14.73
CA ALA A 31 59.36 -26.67 13.50
C ALA A 31 58.65 -27.45 12.32
N GLY A 32 58.61 -27.08 11.02
CA GLY A 32 59.25 -26.03 10.20
C GLY A 32 58.81 -26.12 8.71
N ALA A 33 59.62 -25.57 7.79
CA ALA A 33 59.47 -25.53 6.31
C ALA A 33 58.93 -26.83 5.63
N GLY A 34 58.29 -26.82 4.45
CA GLY A 34 58.67 -26.18 3.18
C GLY A 34 57.93 -26.84 1.98
N PRO A 35 58.26 -26.54 0.70
CA PRO A 35 57.23 -26.45 -0.36
C PRO A 35 57.21 -27.54 -1.47
N VAL A 36 56.00 -27.70 -2.07
CA VAL A 36 55.63 -27.84 -3.52
C VAL A 36 56.58 -28.62 -4.47
N PRO A 37 56.09 -29.66 -5.20
CA PRO A 37 55.90 -29.50 -6.66
C PRO A 37 54.72 -30.23 -7.35
N ALA A 38 54.50 -29.81 -8.61
CA ALA A 38 53.44 -30.08 -9.57
C ALA A 38 53.16 -31.53 -10.03
N GLY A 39 51.98 -31.72 -10.66
CA GLY A 39 51.63 -32.86 -11.54
C GLY A 39 50.72 -32.44 -12.70
N ARG A 40 50.94 -33.00 -13.90
CA ARG A 40 50.18 -32.72 -15.15
C ARG A 40 49.45 -33.96 -15.67
N SER A 41 48.23 -33.80 -16.20
CA SER A 41 47.68 -34.61 -17.32
C SER A 41 46.39 -34.01 -17.90
N GLY A 42 46.22 -34.02 -19.23
CA GLY A 42 44.96 -33.75 -19.96
C GLY A 42 44.41 -35.04 -20.61
N PRO A 43 43.62 -35.03 -21.71
CA PRO A 43 43.02 -33.94 -22.50
C PRO A 43 41.47 -33.88 -22.35
N GLY A 44 40.64 -33.09 -23.06
CA GLY A 44 40.87 -32.02 -24.05
C GLY A 44 40.03 -32.18 -25.34
N VAL A 45 38.97 -31.37 -25.53
CA VAL A 45 38.03 -31.40 -26.68
C VAL A 45 37.98 -30.03 -27.40
N ARG A 46 37.66 -30.05 -28.71
CA ARG A 46 37.88 -28.95 -29.67
C ARG A 46 36.79 -27.86 -29.68
N VAL A 47 37.24 -26.63 -29.97
CA VAL A 47 36.42 -25.45 -30.25
C VAL A 47 35.79 -25.51 -31.64
N ALA A 48 34.50 -25.18 -31.75
CA ALA A 48 33.85 -24.84 -33.01
C ALA A 48 33.55 -23.33 -33.06
N ARG A 49 34.06 -22.64 -34.09
CA ARG A 49 33.75 -21.23 -34.38
C ARG A 49 32.45 -21.11 -35.17
N SER A 50 31.52 -20.27 -34.73
CA SER A 50 30.44 -19.74 -35.58
C SER A 50 30.68 -18.25 -35.89
N ARG A 51 30.10 -17.78 -37.00
CA ARG A 51 30.51 -16.53 -37.68
C ARG A 51 29.64 -15.34 -37.26
N ARG A 52 30.27 -14.17 -37.09
CA ARG A 52 29.58 -12.86 -37.12
C ARG A 52 28.97 -12.60 -38.50
N PRO A 53 27.75 -12.04 -38.58
CA PRO A 53 27.33 -11.13 -39.62
C PRO A 53 27.67 -9.67 -39.21
N ALA A 54 28.09 -8.85 -40.16
CA ALA A 54 28.47 -7.45 -39.89
C ALA A 54 27.25 -6.51 -39.81
N ALA A 55 27.34 -5.49 -38.99
CA ALA A 55 26.35 -4.43 -38.88
C ALA A 55 26.22 -3.63 -40.20
N ARG A 56 24.99 -3.39 -40.65
CA ARG A 56 24.69 -2.43 -41.71
C ARG A 56 24.34 -1.08 -41.10
N ALA A 57 25.27 -0.14 -41.15
CA ALA A 57 24.96 1.26 -40.85
C ALA A 57 23.99 1.83 -41.90
N ARG A 58 22.91 2.50 -41.44
CA ARG A 58 22.09 3.41 -42.24
C ARG A 58 21.84 4.69 -41.44
N GLN A 59 21.76 5.80 -42.16
CA GLN A 59 21.92 7.17 -41.66
C GLN A 59 20.71 7.67 -40.82
N PRO A 60 20.92 8.69 -39.96
CA PRO A 60 19.86 9.26 -39.14
C PRO A 60 18.84 10.04 -39.97
N LEU A 61 17.55 9.78 -39.74
CA LEU A 61 16.45 10.58 -40.30
C LEU A 61 16.24 11.86 -39.47
N ARG A 62 15.94 12.96 -40.18
CA ARG A 62 15.89 14.31 -39.59
C ARG A 62 14.60 14.56 -38.81
N THR A 63 14.76 15.27 -37.69
CA THR A 63 13.68 15.77 -36.83
C THR A 63 12.69 16.67 -37.59
N ARG A 64 11.39 16.44 -37.43
CA ARG A 64 10.33 17.38 -37.81
C ARG A 64 9.82 18.10 -36.56
N VAL A 65 10.04 19.41 -36.54
CA VAL A 65 9.53 20.31 -35.49
C VAL A 65 8.07 20.66 -35.80
N LEU A 66 7.15 20.19 -34.95
CA LEU A 66 5.77 20.71 -34.91
C LEU A 66 5.71 21.78 -33.81
N ARG A 67 5.63 23.05 -34.22
CA ARG A 67 5.28 24.17 -33.33
C ARG A 67 3.77 24.38 -33.40
N TRP A 68 3.10 24.50 -32.25
CA TRP A 68 1.87 25.29 -32.11
C TRP A 68 1.70 25.81 -30.65
N PRO A 69 0.85 26.83 -30.43
CA PRO A 69 1.23 27.93 -29.53
C PRO A 69 0.72 27.82 -28.09
N ALA A 70 1.46 28.47 -27.18
CA ALA A 70 1.08 28.65 -25.79
C ALA A 70 -0.14 29.59 -25.63
N PRO A 71 -1.12 29.28 -24.75
CA PRO A 71 -2.19 30.19 -24.39
C PRO A 71 -1.71 31.22 -23.35
N ALA A 72 -1.75 32.51 -23.73
CA ALA A 72 -1.42 33.60 -22.82
C ALA A 72 -2.58 33.92 -21.86
N HIS A 73 -2.51 33.45 -20.61
CA HIS A 73 -3.42 33.90 -19.56
C HIS A 73 -2.89 35.12 -18.80
N ARG A 74 -3.53 36.26 -19.05
CA ARG A 74 -3.35 37.51 -18.29
C ARG A 74 -4.17 37.46 -17.00
N HIS A 75 -3.54 37.46 -15.83
CA HIS A 75 -4.15 38.07 -14.65
C HIS A 75 -3.12 38.83 -13.81
N ARG A 76 -3.32 40.16 -13.72
CA ARG A 76 -2.60 41.06 -12.81
C ARG A 76 -3.31 41.10 -11.45
N PRO A 77 -2.60 40.93 -10.33
CA PRO A 77 -2.92 41.66 -9.10
C PRO A 77 -2.48 43.12 -9.27
N ARG A 78 -3.33 44.07 -8.85
CA ARG A 78 -2.98 45.50 -8.85
C ARG A 78 -2.24 45.86 -7.57
N ALA A 79 -1.11 46.56 -7.68
CA ALA A 79 -0.56 47.30 -6.56
C ALA A 79 -1.54 48.40 -6.11
N ARG A 80 -1.66 48.60 -4.79
CA ARG A 80 -2.18 49.84 -4.19
C ARG A 80 -1.28 50.27 -3.04
N ALA A 81 -1.17 51.58 -2.87
CA ALA A 81 -0.20 52.24 -2.02
C ALA A 81 -0.68 52.41 -0.57
N ARG A 82 0.29 52.72 0.31
CA ARG A 82 0.11 53.18 1.69
C ARG A 82 -0.75 54.44 1.78
N PRO A 83 -1.41 54.65 2.92
CA PRO A 83 -0.98 55.68 3.90
C PRO A 83 -0.61 55.01 5.25
N GLY A 84 -0.05 55.67 6.27
CA GLY A 84 0.34 57.08 6.45
C GLY A 84 0.45 57.43 7.95
N ALA A 85 1.64 57.22 8.53
CA ALA A 85 2.18 57.65 9.84
C ALA A 85 1.27 58.14 11.01
N ALA A 86 1.39 57.44 12.16
CA ALA A 86 1.56 57.96 13.54
C ALA A 86 1.79 56.75 14.48
N GLY A 87 2.57 56.78 15.57
CA GLY A 87 3.51 57.76 16.12
C GLY A 87 4.02 57.33 17.52
N ALA A 88 5.28 57.65 17.85
CA ALA A 88 5.92 57.56 19.18
C ALA A 88 6.12 56.18 19.87
N GLY A 89 7.27 56.02 20.56
CA GLY A 89 7.57 54.86 21.43
C GLY A 89 9.05 54.46 21.51
N ARG A 90 9.92 55.27 22.13
CA ARG A 90 11.33 54.90 22.37
C ARG A 90 11.51 54.24 23.74
N ALA A 91 12.03 53.01 23.76
CA ALA A 91 12.99 52.49 24.74
C ALA A 91 13.57 51.16 24.17
N GLY A 92 14.86 50.83 24.26
CA GLY A 92 15.95 51.55 24.89
C GLY A 92 16.83 50.64 25.77
N GLN A 93 17.48 49.61 25.19
CA GLN A 93 18.58 48.90 25.85
C GLN A 93 19.77 48.70 24.92
N ARG A 94 20.95 48.54 25.52
CA ARG A 94 22.26 48.82 24.92
C ARG A 94 22.98 47.53 24.53
N ALA A 95 23.57 47.48 23.34
CA ALA A 95 24.68 46.58 23.05
C ALA A 95 25.99 47.25 23.48
N GLY A 96 26.80 46.56 24.28
CA GLY A 96 28.14 47.02 24.66
C GLY A 96 29.16 46.72 23.56
N ARG A 97 29.96 47.71 23.18
CA ARG A 97 31.22 47.50 22.43
C ARG A 97 32.35 47.23 23.42
N VAL A 98 33.24 46.31 23.06
CA VAL A 98 34.63 46.31 23.49
C VAL A 98 35.49 46.14 22.23
N ASP A 99 36.28 47.18 21.93
CA ASP A 99 37.36 47.24 20.95
C ASP A 99 38.69 47.38 21.73
N PRO A 100 39.89 47.42 21.12
CA PRO A 100 40.41 46.51 20.08
C PRO A 100 41.88 46.10 20.39
N GLY A 101 42.48 45.29 19.51
CA GLY A 101 43.93 45.27 19.32
C GLY A 101 44.41 44.12 18.43
N ALA A 102 45.51 44.18 17.67
CA ALA A 102 46.27 45.25 17.00
C ALA A 102 47.58 44.59 16.52
N GLY A 103 47.94 44.75 15.22
CA GLY A 103 49.18 44.24 14.61
C GLY A 103 49.01 42.94 13.80
N GLY A 104 49.52 42.83 12.57
CA GLY A 104 50.18 43.83 11.72
C GLY A 104 50.48 43.32 10.29
N GLU A 105 50.34 44.22 9.31
CA GLU A 105 50.93 44.32 7.94
C GLU A 105 51.15 43.05 7.06
N GLN A 106 50.48 42.93 5.89
CA GLN A 106 50.84 43.42 4.52
C GLN A 106 51.98 42.63 3.82
N ALA A 107 52.05 42.39 2.50
CA ALA A 107 51.34 42.87 1.29
C ALA A 107 51.11 41.68 0.29
N ALA A 108 50.68 41.77 -0.98
CA ALA A 108 50.50 42.86 -1.96
C ALA A 108 49.44 42.52 -3.04
N ARG A 109 49.06 43.51 -3.88
CA ARG A 109 48.09 43.40 -5.00
C ARG A 109 48.74 42.91 -6.31
N VAL A 110 47.93 42.35 -7.21
CA VAL A 110 47.88 42.76 -8.64
C VAL A 110 46.42 42.75 -9.11
N ALA A 111 46.03 43.70 -9.98
CA ALA A 111 44.74 43.73 -10.65
C ALA A 111 44.90 44.10 -12.14
N ALA A 112 44.14 43.46 -13.03
CA ALA A 112 43.93 43.80 -14.44
C ALA A 112 42.84 42.86 -15.01
N ALA A 113 42.07 43.19 -16.06
CA ALA A 113 41.59 44.47 -16.59
C ALA A 113 40.39 44.16 -17.50
N ALA A 114 39.40 45.06 -17.59
CA ALA A 114 38.26 44.90 -18.51
C ALA A 114 38.54 45.55 -19.88
N GLY A 115 37.98 44.99 -20.95
CA GLY A 115 38.07 45.52 -22.32
C GLY A 115 36.73 45.44 -23.06
N PRO A 116 36.46 46.28 -24.08
CA PRO A 116 35.10 46.73 -24.40
C PRO A 116 34.59 46.29 -25.79
N GLY A 117 33.30 46.54 -26.06
CA GLY A 117 32.80 46.72 -27.44
C GLY A 117 31.45 46.09 -27.77
N VAL A 118 30.38 46.89 -27.67
CA VAL A 118 29.08 46.60 -28.30
C VAL A 118 28.99 47.40 -29.61
N PRO A 119 28.36 46.86 -30.66
CA PRO A 119 27.57 47.70 -31.57
C PRO A 119 26.09 47.30 -31.57
N VAL A 120 25.23 48.30 -31.37
CA VAL A 120 23.77 48.18 -31.46
C VAL A 120 23.33 48.56 -32.86
N HIS A 121 22.45 47.77 -33.50
CA HIS A 121 21.70 48.23 -34.66
C HIS A 121 20.21 47.96 -34.51
N LEU A 122 19.45 49.07 -34.44
CA LEU A 122 18.00 49.10 -34.64
C LEU A 122 17.72 49.64 -36.06
N ALA A 123 16.82 48.98 -36.79
CA ALA A 123 16.15 49.54 -37.96
C ALA A 123 14.69 49.06 -38.02
N ARG A 124 13.83 49.89 -38.60
CA ARG A 124 12.36 49.85 -38.48
C ARG A 124 11.66 49.04 -39.61
N PRO A 125 10.36 48.71 -39.45
CA PRO A 125 9.64 47.82 -40.36
C PRO A 125 9.12 48.52 -41.63
N LEU A 126 8.77 47.73 -42.64
CA LEU A 126 8.04 48.18 -43.83
C LEU A 126 6.83 47.29 -44.12
N HIS A 127 5.78 47.92 -44.65
CA HIS A 127 4.57 47.31 -45.23
C HIS A 127 4.93 46.37 -46.40
N ARG A 128 4.06 45.50 -46.95
CA ARG A 128 2.60 45.59 -47.17
C ARG A 128 2.01 44.20 -47.49
N ALA A 129 0.69 44.05 -47.39
CA ALA A 129 0.00 42.78 -47.64
C ALA A 129 -0.13 42.42 -49.14
N ALA A 130 -0.19 41.11 -49.43
CA ALA A 130 -0.74 40.55 -50.66
C ALA A 130 -2.01 39.74 -50.33
N ARG A 131 -3.05 39.88 -51.15
CA ARG A 131 -4.34 39.21 -50.99
C ARG A 131 -4.33 37.84 -51.68
N VAL A 132 -4.86 36.80 -51.04
CA VAL A 132 -5.41 35.63 -51.73
C VAL A 132 -6.79 35.35 -51.14
N ALA A 133 -7.78 35.17 -52.01
CA ALA A 133 -9.18 34.95 -51.67
C ALA A 133 -9.48 33.43 -51.52
N PRO A 134 -10.61 33.03 -50.90
CA PRO A 134 -10.76 31.70 -50.33
C PRO A 134 -11.35 30.67 -51.30
N ASP A 135 -11.08 29.39 -51.04
CA ASP A 135 -12.02 28.32 -51.39
C ASP A 135 -12.60 27.67 -50.12
N ARG A 136 -13.78 27.09 -50.29
CA ARG A 136 -14.73 26.68 -49.25
C ARG A 136 -14.77 25.15 -49.10
N ARG A 137 -15.64 24.69 -48.20
CA ARG A 137 -16.06 23.29 -47.92
C ARG A 137 -15.13 22.56 -46.94
N HIS A 138 -15.59 21.89 -45.87
CA HIS A 138 -16.93 21.68 -45.30
C HIS A 138 -16.91 21.84 -43.77
N VAL A 139 -18.07 22.14 -43.17
CA VAL A 139 -18.27 22.18 -41.71
C VAL A 139 -19.49 21.31 -41.33
N PRO A 140 -19.36 20.46 -40.30
CA PRO A 140 -20.43 20.19 -39.35
C PRO A 140 -19.93 20.50 -37.92
N ARG A 141 -20.30 21.64 -37.33
CA ARG A 141 -21.49 21.85 -36.48
C ARG A 141 -21.40 21.24 -35.07
N ARG A 142 -21.03 22.09 -34.11
CA ARG A 142 -21.47 22.00 -32.71
C ARG A 142 -22.95 22.40 -32.60
N HIS A 143 -23.75 21.63 -31.87
CA HIS A 143 -24.86 22.10 -31.02
C HIS A 143 -24.42 21.82 -29.57
N ARG A 144 -24.44 22.70 -28.57
CA ARG A 144 -25.26 23.89 -28.21
C ARG A 144 -26.65 23.51 -27.67
N ARG A 145 -26.78 23.59 -26.33
CA ARG A 145 -27.93 23.84 -25.42
C ARG A 145 -27.71 23.09 -24.09
N ASP A 146 -28.06 23.58 -22.90
CA ASP A 146 -28.65 24.87 -22.50
C ASP A 146 -28.18 25.32 -21.10
N ARG A 147 -28.59 26.53 -20.66
CA ARG A 147 -28.30 27.12 -19.33
C ARG A 147 -29.57 27.26 -18.48
N HIS A 148 -29.36 27.19 -17.15
CA HIS A 148 -30.22 27.66 -16.05
C HIS A 148 -31.49 26.86 -15.71
N PRO A 149 -32.03 26.99 -14.46
CA PRO A 149 -31.53 27.76 -13.31
C PRO A 149 -31.15 26.89 -12.08
N ARG A 150 -30.57 27.55 -11.06
CA ARG A 150 -30.45 26.99 -9.71
C ARG A 150 -31.84 26.75 -9.13
N ARG A 151 -32.00 25.70 -8.32
CA ARG A 151 -33.19 25.46 -7.49
C ARG A 151 -32.79 25.67 -6.03
N ASP A 152 -33.70 26.23 -5.25
CA ASP A 152 -33.42 26.71 -3.90
C ASP A 152 -33.12 25.55 -2.94
N LEU A 153 -32.09 25.74 -2.09
CA LEU A 153 -31.82 24.86 -0.97
C LEU A 153 -32.70 25.31 0.20
N HIS A 154 -33.50 24.39 0.74
CA HIS A 154 -34.25 24.63 1.96
C HIS A 154 -33.28 24.79 3.15
N HIS A 155 -33.51 25.81 3.98
CA HIS A 155 -32.88 25.91 5.29
C HIS A 155 -33.31 24.72 6.16
N ALA A 156 -32.36 24.14 6.90
CA ALA A 156 -32.66 23.20 7.97
C ALA A 156 -33.12 23.96 9.23
N ASP A 157 -34.11 23.41 9.93
CA ASP A 157 -34.62 23.93 11.20
C ASP A 157 -33.60 23.81 12.35
N PRO A 158 -33.66 24.68 13.37
CA PRO A 158 -32.72 24.67 14.49
C PRO A 158 -32.91 23.47 15.44
N SER A 159 -31.79 22.99 15.99
CA SER A 159 -31.71 21.86 16.92
C SER A 159 -32.52 22.05 18.21
N VAL A 160 -33.27 21.03 18.62
CA VAL A 160 -34.17 21.05 19.79
C VAL A 160 -33.47 20.51 21.05
N HIS A 161 -32.29 21.05 21.37
CA HIS A 161 -31.61 20.76 22.64
C HIS A 161 -31.12 22.05 23.32
N THR A 162 -31.82 22.43 24.41
CA THR A 162 -31.44 23.54 25.28
C THR A 162 -30.16 23.23 26.05
N GLY A 163 -29.15 24.08 25.92
CA GLY A 163 -27.87 23.92 26.61
C GLY A 163 -27.96 24.14 28.12
N ALA A 164 -27.15 23.38 28.87
CA ALA A 164 -26.88 23.64 30.28
C ALA A 164 -25.52 24.34 30.43
N ALA A 165 -25.49 25.46 31.14
CA ALA A 165 -24.25 26.19 31.41
C ALA A 165 -23.45 25.51 32.54
N VAL A 166 -22.12 25.44 32.39
CA VAL A 166 -21.20 24.98 33.45
C VAL A 166 -20.14 26.06 33.68
N GLY A 167 -20.08 26.57 34.93
CA GLY A 167 -19.16 27.62 35.33
C GLY A 167 -17.74 27.13 35.69
N ARG A 168 -16.80 28.06 35.80
CA ARG A 168 -15.41 27.80 36.21
C ARG A 168 -15.24 27.85 37.74
N ALA A 169 -14.60 26.82 38.31
CA ALA A 169 -13.70 26.77 39.47
C ALA A 169 -13.50 25.28 39.84
N GLY A 170 -12.42 24.78 40.42
CA GLY A 170 -11.16 25.37 40.90
C GLY A 170 -10.21 24.21 41.28
N ALA A 171 -9.00 24.51 41.78
CA ALA A 171 -7.94 23.51 41.97
C ALA A 171 -8.04 22.67 43.26
N GLY A 172 -7.43 21.48 43.24
CA GLY A 172 -6.73 20.91 44.41
C GLY A 172 -7.29 19.61 45.00
N PRO A 173 -6.46 18.74 45.63
CA PRO A 173 -6.74 17.30 45.73
C PRO A 173 -6.81 16.74 47.16
N ALA A 174 -7.46 15.58 47.34
CA ALA A 174 -7.13 14.61 48.40
C ALA A 174 -7.72 13.20 48.14
N ALA A 175 -7.02 12.18 48.64
CA ALA A 175 -7.35 10.77 48.50
C ALA A 175 -8.50 10.27 49.40
N ALA A 176 -9.12 9.14 49.02
CA ALA A 176 -9.10 7.87 49.77
C ALA A 176 -10.43 7.06 49.79
N ARG A 177 -10.25 5.72 49.70
CA ARG A 177 -11.09 4.62 50.23
C ARG A 177 -12.46 4.28 49.59
N ARG A 178 -12.51 3.05 49.06
CA ARG A 178 -13.70 2.19 49.00
C ARG A 178 -14.32 1.99 50.39
N PRO A 179 -15.64 1.73 50.45
CA PRO A 179 -16.12 0.52 51.13
C PRO A 179 -17.05 -0.35 50.26
N ARG A 180 -17.33 -1.56 50.74
CA ARG A 180 -18.17 -2.58 50.08
C ARG A 180 -19.66 -2.45 50.45
N ALA A 181 -20.47 -3.16 49.67
CA ALA A 181 -21.93 -3.25 49.73
C ALA A 181 -22.55 -3.63 51.08
N HIS A 182 -23.83 -3.27 51.24
CA HIS A 182 -24.82 -4.04 52.00
C HIS A 182 -26.12 -4.19 51.17
N HIS A 183 -26.78 -5.34 51.32
CA HIS A 183 -27.97 -5.73 50.55
C HIS A 183 -29.28 -5.16 51.14
N ALA A 184 -30.29 -4.97 50.28
CA ALA A 184 -31.69 -4.86 50.68
C ALA A 184 -32.59 -5.73 49.77
N ASP A 185 -33.19 -6.72 50.43
CA ASP A 185 -34.10 -7.79 50.02
C ASP A 185 -35.20 -7.54 48.95
N ARG A 186 -35.49 -8.63 48.22
CA ARG A 186 -36.80 -9.12 47.72
C ARG A 186 -37.60 -8.32 46.66
N ARG A 187 -37.71 -8.93 45.47
CA ARG A 187 -38.96 -9.54 44.97
C ARG A 187 -38.66 -10.62 43.92
N ARG A 188 -39.51 -11.66 43.85
CA ARG A 188 -39.38 -12.77 42.89
C ARG A 188 -39.84 -12.34 41.50
N ALA A 189 -39.19 -12.85 40.46
CA ALA A 189 -39.73 -12.88 39.11
C ALA A 189 -40.44 -14.23 38.84
N GLN A 190 -41.53 -14.20 38.09
CA GLN A 190 -42.05 -15.36 37.35
C GLN A 190 -42.27 -14.97 35.88
N PRO A 191 -42.12 -15.90 34.92
CA PRO A 191 -42.11 -15.61 33.49
C PRO A 191 -43.52 -15.68 32.87
N GLY A 192 -43.78 -14.89 31.81
CA GLY A 192 -45.10 -14.90 31.16
C GLY A 192 -45.25 -14.06 29.89
N GLN A 193 -44.77 -14.61 28.76
CA GLN A 193 -45.34 -14.48 27.40
C GLN A 193 -45.38 -13.13 26.63
N SER A 194 -45.47 -13.33 25.31
CA SER A 194 -45.35 -12.41 24.18
C SER A 194 -46.37 -11.26 24.15
N ALA A 195 -45.95 -10.12 23.59
CA ALA A 195 -46.82 -9.00 23.23
C ALA A 195 -47.11 -9.00 21.72
N VAL A 196 -48.39 -9.07 21.36
CA VAL A 196 -48.89 -8.86 19.98
C VAL A 196 -50.04 -7.85 20.02
N GLY A 197 -49.96 -6.85 19.14
CA GLY A 197 -51.14 -6.20 18.55
C GLY A 197 -51.57 -4.86 19.15
N LEU A 198 -51.59 -3.84 18.29
CA LEU A 198 -52.55 -2.71 18.14
C LEU A 198 -51.84 -1.51 17.48
N PRO A 199 -52.54 -0.65 16.70
CA PRO A 199 -53.55 -0.96 15.68
C PRO A 199 -53.21 -0.33 14.30
N VAL A 200 -53.76 -0.89 13.22
CA VAL A 200 -53.81 -0.26 11.89
C VAL A 200 -55.27 0.18 11.64
N PRO A 201 -55.54 1.37 11.07
CA PRO A 201 -56.90 1.77 10.69
C PRO A 201 -57.35 1.18 9.34
N ASP A 202 -58.46 0.45 9.40
CA ASP A 202 -59.32 -0.07 8.31
C ASP A 202 -60.13 1.06 7.59
N PRO A 203 -61.00 0.76 6.58
CA PRO A 203 -60.82 -0.11 5.41
C PRO A 203 -61.35 0.54 4.09
N LEU A 204 -61.17 -0.12 2.94
CA LEU A 204 -62.03 0.07 1.77
C LEU A 204 -62.44 -1.28 1.16
N LEU A 205 -63.73 -1.42 0.85
CA LEU A 205 -64.40 -2.69 0.56
C LEU A 205 -64.30 -3.16 -0.90
N GLU A 206 -64.35 -4.49 -1.06
CA GLU A 206 -64.60 -5.19 -2.33
C GLU A 206 -66.05 -5.00 -2.81
N GLY A 207 -66.32 -5.25 -4.11
CA GLY A 207 -67.69 -5.44 -4.58
C GLY A 207 -67.88 -5.42 -6.10
N ALA A 208 -68.11 -6.58 -6.71
CA ALA A 208 -68.57 -6.67 -8.10
C ALA A 208 -70.09 -6.35 -8.19
N GLY A 209 -70.46 -5.38 -9.03
CA GLY A 209 -71.86 -4.96 -9.22
C GLY A 209 -72.33 -5.06 -10.67
N GLN A 210 -73.43 -5.77 -10.91
CA GLN A 210 -74.13 -5.76 -12.21
C GLN A 210 -74.94 -4.46 -12.38
N VAL A 211 -74.93 -3.87 -13.57
CA VAL A 211 -75.88 -2.82 -13.97
C VAL A 211 -76.49 -3.15 -15.34
N ARG A 212 -77.82 -2.99 -15.47
CA ARG A 212 -78.57 -3.28 -16.70
C ARG A 212 -79.02 -2.00 -17.42
N ARG A 213 -78.86 -2.03 -18.76
CA ARG A 213 -79.71 -1.45 -19.83
C ARG A 213 -79.91 0.08 -19.95
N GLY A 214 -79.60 0.56 -21.17
CA GLY A 214 -80.11 1.77 -21.83
C GLY A 214 -78.99 2.52 -22.57
N GLY A 215 -79.01 2.82 -23.88
CA GLY A 215 -79.92 2.40 -24.95
C GLY A 215 -80.00 3.45 -26.08
N ALA A 216 -79.21 3.34 -27.16
CA ALA A 216 -79.40 4.12 -28.41
C ALA A 216 -78.67 3.53 -29.64
N THR A 217 -79.48 3.05 -30.59
CA THR A 217 -79.31 2.85 -32.04
C THR A 217 -78.02 3.24 -32.81
N ALA A 218 -77.49 2.28 -33.59
CA ALA A 218 -76.99 2.47 -34.97
C ALA A 218 -77.07 1.14 -35.77
N ARG A 219 -77.02 1.18 -37.12
CA ARG A 219 -77.48 0.12 -38.05
C ARG A 219 -76.39 -0.90 -38.46
N GLY A 220 -76.79 -2.14 -38.81
CA GLY A 220 -75.94 -3.20 -39.43
C GLY A 220 -75.73 -3.04 -40.95
N PRO A 221 -75.08 -3.99 -41.67
CA PRO A 221 -75.64 -5.34 -41.92
C PRO A 221 -74.55 -6.49 -41.92
N PRO A 222 -74.63 -7.64 -42.66
CA PRO A 222 -75.02 -8.90 -42.02
C PRO A 222 -74.12 -10.14 -42.24
N GLY A 223 -74.23 -11.12 -41.31
CA GLY A 223 -74.31 -12.56 -41.64
C GLY A 223 -73.04 -13.43 -41.60
N HIS A 224 -72.97 -14.36 -40.62
CA HIS A 224 -72.89 -15.83 -40.87
C HIS A 224 -73.10 -16.64 -39.57
N ARG A 225 -73.47 -17.92 -39.70
CA ARG A 225 -73.79 -18.87 -38.60
C ARG A 225 -72.53 -19.61 -38.07
N PRO A 226 -72.57 -20.17 -36.84
CA PRO A 226 -71.39 -20.74 -36.18
C PRO A 226 -71.23 -22.26 -36.38
N PRO A 227 -70.03 -22.82 -36.10
CA PRO A 227 -69.86 -24.21 -35.71
C PRO A 227 -69.41 -24.36 -34.24
N GLN A 228 -70.24 -25.10 -33.50
CA GLN A 228 -69.92 -26.18 -32.55
C GLN A 228 -68.67 -26.14 -31.63
N ARG A 229 -68.93 -26.47 -30.36
CA ARG A 229 -67.93 -26.72 -29.31
C ARG A 229 -67.14 -28.02 -29.55
N LEU A 230 -65.86 -28.01 -29.18
CA LEU A 230 -65.14 -29.17 -28.66
C LEU A 230 -64.50 -28.79 -27.31
N PRO A 231 -64.47 -29.70 -26.31
CA PRO A 231 -63.92 -29.40 -25.00
C PRO A 231 -62.40 -29.60 -24.97
N LEU A 232 -61.69 -28.77 -24.19
CA LEU A 232 -60.31 -29.04 -23.79
C LEU A 232 -60.24 -29.20 -22.25
N PRO A 233 -59.34 -30.05 -21.72
CA PRO A 233 -59.49 -30.59 -20.38
C PRO A 233 -58.84 -29.73 -19.29
N GLY A 234 -59.35 -29.91 -18.07
CA GLY A 234 -58.53 -29.97 -16.85
C GLY A 234 -57.69 -28.74 -16.48
N ALA A 235 -58.27 -27.85 -15.66
CA ALA A 235 -57.51 -26.86 -14.89
C ALA A 235 -56.67 -27.46 -13.73
N ALA A 236 -56.20 -28.71 -13.87
CA ALA A 236 -55.48 -29.48 -12.84
C ALA A 236 -53.96 -29.58 -13.09
N GLU A 237 -53.48 -29.34 -14.31
CA GLU A 237 -52.05 -29.49 -14.67
C GLU A 237 -51.26 -28.17 -14.69
N ARG A 238 -51.79 -27.09 -14.09
CA ARG A 238 -51.05 -25.81 -13.92
C ARG A 238 -50.68 -25.48 -12.48
N ALA A 239 -50.89 -26.41 -11.55
CA ALA A 239 -50.53 -26.27 -10.12
C ALA A 239 -49.27 -27.06 -9.70
N ALA A 240 -48.60 -27.76 -10.63
CA ALA A 240 -47.51 -28.70 -10.34
C ALA A 240 -46.15 -28.36 -10.99
N CYS A 241 -45.97 -27.11 -11.49
CA CYS A 241 -44.70 -26.64 -12.06
C CYS A 241 -44.21 -25.31 -11.46
N LEU A 242 -44.47 -25.11 -10.17
CA LEU A 242 -43.55 -24.38 -9.29
C LEU A 242 -42.85 -25.41 -8.41
N ARG A 243 -42.05 -26.29 -9.03
CA ARG A 243 -40.94 -26.88 -8.28
C ARG A 243 -40.09 -25.70 -7.87
N SER A 244 -39.90 -25.52 -6.57
CA SER A 244 -38.82 -24.67 -6.06
C SER A 244 -37.56 -25.01 -6.85
N ARG A 245 -36.92 -24.00 -7.45
CA ARG A 245 -35.51 -24.16 -7.78
C ARG A 245 -34.83 -24.37 -6.44
N VAL A 246 -34.50 -25.62 -6.14
CA VAL A 246 -33.57 -25.94 -5.06
C VAL A 246 -32.27 -25.31 -5.50
N VAL A 247 -32.01 -24.11 -4.99
CA VAL A 247 -30.69 -23.48 -5.09
C VAL A 247 -29.82 -24.27 -4.13
N THR A 248 -29.25 -25.37 -4.62
CA THR A 248 -28.23 -26.10 -3.89
C THR A 248 -27.07 -25.13 -3.68
N LEU A 249 -26.88 -24.69 -2.42
CA LEU A 249 -25.75 -23.81 -2.12
C LEU A 249 -24.45 -24.54 -2.42
N GLN A 250 -23.44 -23.78 -2.83
CA GLN A 250 -22.09 -24.35 -2.97
C GLN A 250 -21.50 -24.64 -1.60
N LEU A 251 -21.65 -23.70 -0.67
CA LEU A 251 -21.05 -23.74 0.66
C LEU A 251 -21.99 -23.13 1.71
N LEU A 252 -22.05 -23.79 2.86
CA LEU A 252 -22.71 -23.29 4.08
C LEU A 252 -21.72 -23.38 5.25
N ILE A 253 -21.52 -22.28 5.97
CA ILE A 253 -20.71 -22.22 7.19
C ILE A 253 -21.65 -22.09 8.37
N THR A 254 -21.58 -22.97 9.37
CA THR A 254 -22.59 -23.04 10.45
C THR A 254 -22.01 -22.83 11.85
N GLY A 255 -22.85 -22.33 12.76
CA GLY A 255 -22.59 -22.35 14.21
C GLY A 255 -21.49 -21.42 14.74
N GLY A 256 -20.81 -20.67 13.88
CA GLY A 256 -19.76 -19.73 14.25
C GLY A 256 -20.25 -18.41 14.81
N THR A 257 -19.31 -17.60 15.29
CA THR A 257 -19.55 -16.19 15.63
C THR A 257 -19.03 -15.33 14.49
N VAL A 258 -19.94 -14.73 13.72
CA VAL A 258 -19.63 -13.84 12.61
C VAL A 258 -19.19 -12.48 13.17
N VAL A 259 -17.95 -12.09 12.90
CA VAL A 259 -17.45 -10.72 13.05
C VAL A 259 -17.34 -10.15 11.65
N ASP A 260 -18.34 -9.36 11.25
CA ASP A 260 -18.67 -9.08 9.85
C ASP A 260 -17.73 -8.11 9.12
N GLY A 261 -16.70 -7.58 9.79
CA GLY A 261 -15.76 -6.60 9.26
C GLY A 261 -16.22 -5.13 9.36
N THR A 262 -17.45 -4.85 9.83
CA THR A 262 -17.96 -3.46 9.97
C THR A 262 -17.41 -2.73 11.19
N GLY A 263 -16.80 -3.45 12.13
CA GLY A 263 -16.40 -2.95 13.45
C GLY A 263 -17.45 -3.22 14.54
N ALA A 264 -18.58 -3.84 14.21
CA ALA A 264 -19.57 -4.31 15.17
C ALA A 264 -19.09 -5.56 15.96
N ASP A 265 -19.67 -5.75 17.15
CA ASP A 265 -19.45 -6.96 17.95
C ASP A 265 -19.97 -8.22 17.22
N GLY A 266 -19.29 -9.35 17.45
CA GLY A 266 -19.60 -10.60 16.76
C GLY A 266 -20.95 -11.22 17.18
N VAL A 267 -21.69 -11.74 16.20
CA VAL A 267 -23.00 -12.39 16.39
C VAL A 267 -22.98 -13.85 15.96
N ARG A 268 -23.67 -14.74 16.69
CA ARG A 268 -23.82 -16.14 16.25
C ARG A 268 -24.73 -16.22 15.03
N ALA A 269 -24.18 -16.67 13.90
CA ALA A 269 -24.89 -16.79 12.63
C ALA A 269 -24.23 -17.84 11.73
N ASP A 270 -25.03 -18.39 10.81
CA ASP A 270 -24.55 -19.18 9.68
C ASP A 270 -24.33 -18.26 8.47
N VAL A 271 -23.46 -18.66 7.53
CA VAL A 271 -23.17 -17.92 6.29
C VAL A 271 -23.40 -18.84 5.09
N ALA A 272 -24.28 -18.44 4.18
CA ALA A 272 -24.61 -19.15 2.95
C ALA A 272 -23.89 -18.54 1.74
N VAL A 273 -23.29 -19.41 0.91
CA VAL A 273 -22.50 -19.02 -0.27
C VAL A 273 -22.97 -19.78 -1.50
N ALA A 274 -23.19 -19.05 -2.59
CA ALA A 274 -23.46 -19.60 -3.93
C ALA A 274 -22.82 -18.71 -5.00
N ASP A 275 -22.34 -19.33 -6.07
CA ASP A 275 -21.66 -18.70 -7.20
C ASP A 275 -20.55 -17.71 -6.79
N GLY A 276 -19.78 -18.09 -5.76
CA GLY A 276 -18.69 -17.28 -5.19
C GLY A 276 -19.12 -16.05 -4.40
N VAL A 277 -20.42 -15.88 -4.12
CA VAL A 277 -21.03 -14.73 -3.45
C VAL A 277 -21.73 -15.16 -2.17
N ILE A 278 -21.66 -14.32 -1.13
CA ILE A 278 -22.43 -14.50 0.11
C ILE A 278 -23.90 -14.19 -0.21
N VAL A 279 -24.79 -15.18 -0.10
CA VAL A 279 -26.22 -15.01 -0.45
C VAL A 279 -27.11 -14.79 0.77
N ALA A 280 -26.71 -15.24 1.96
CA ALA A 280 -27.42 -14.95 3.21
C ALA A 280 -26.51 -15.09 4.43
N VAL A 281 -26.88 -14.39 5.52
CA VAL A 281 -26.23 -14.44 6.84
C VAL A 281 -27.34 -14.51 7.90
N GLY A 282 -27.23 -15.42 8.87
CA GLY A 282 -28.22 -15.58 9.94
C GLY A 282 -28.53 -17.05 10.23
N GLY A 283 -29.72 -17.36 10.76
CA GLY A 283 -30.16 -18.73 11.05
C GLY A 283 -30.63 -19.48 9.81
N VAL A 284 -29.75 -19.67 8.83
CA VAL A 284 -30.10 -20.22 7.50
C VAL A 284 -29.91 -21.72 7.38
N ALA A 285 -29.12 -22.36 8.25
CA ALA A 285 -28.84 -23.80 8.15
C ALA A 285 -30.09 -24.71 8.18
N ALA A 286 -31.13 -24.33 8.93
CA ALA A 286 -32.35 -25.11 9.04
C ALA A 286 -33.24 -25.07 7.78
N GLN A 287 -32.92 -24.21 6.80
CA GLN A 287 -33.76 -23.94 5.62
C GLN A 287 -33.03 -24.24 4.31
N THR A 288 -31.81 -24.81 4.33
CA THR A 288 -30.99 -24.89 3.12
C THR A 288 -30.12 -26.15 3.03
N GLU A 289 -30.13 -26.77 1.85
CA GLU A 289 -29.20 -27.83 1.47
C GLU A 289 -27.99 -27.22 0.74
N ALA A 290 -26.79 -27.66 1.12
CA ALA A 290 -25.53 -27.20 0.54
C ALA A 290 -24.67 -28.40 0.09
N ALA A 291 -23.91 -28.22 -0.99
CA ALA A 291 -22.97 -29.22 -1.50
C ALA A 291 -21.78 -29.45 -0.54
N ARG A 292 -21.42 -28.43 0.24
CA ARG A 292 -20.44 -28.51 1.34
C ARG A 292 -20.94 -27.74 2.55
N THR A 293 -20.81 -28.33 3.74
CA THR A 293 -21.06 -27.66 5.02
C THR A 293 -19.79 -27.66 5.85
N LEU A 294 -19.44 -26.51 6.43
CA LEU A 294 -18.32 -26.33 7.35
C LEU A 294 -18.85 -25.98 8.74
N ASP A 295 -18.40 -26.70 9.77
CA ASP A 295 -18.72 -26.40 11.17
C ASP A 295 -17.70 -25.39 11.73
N ALA A 296 -18.19 -24.20 12.04
CA ALA A 296 -17.44 -23.12 12.69
C ALA A 296 -17.80 -22.98 14.18
N THR A 297 -18.45 -23.98 14.80
CA THR A 297 -18.83 -23.93 16.22
C THR A 297 -17.63 -23.65 17.12
N GLY A 298 -17.73 -22.56 17.90
CA GLY A 298 -16.66 -22.10 18.80
C GLY A 298 -15.55 -21.28 18.12
N LYS A 299 -15.64 -21.08 16.80
CA LYS A 299 -14.69 -20.29 15.99
C LYS A 299 -15.31 -18.94 15.59
N ILE A 300 -14.44 -18.01 15.22
CA ILE A 300 -14.83 -16.75 14.57
C ILE A 300 -14.94 -16.99 13.07
N VAL A 301 -15.93 -16.39 12.43
CA VAL A 301 -16.05 -16.31 10.97
C VAL A 301 -15.95 -14.83 10.61
N CYS A 302 -14.99 -14.45 9.79
CA CYS A 302 -14.74 -13.06 9.42
C CYS A 302 -14.43 -12.93 7.93
N PRO A 303 -14.56 -11.73 7.33
CA PRO A 303 -14.14 -11.53 5.95
C PRO A 303 -12.66 -11.88 5.80
N GLY A 304 -12.30 -12.36 4.61
CA GLY A 304 -10.90 -12.60 4.27
C GLY A 304 -10.06 -11.34 4.37
N PHE A 305 -8.82 -11.49 4.85
CA PHE A 305 -7.96 -10.33 5.08
C PHE A 305 -7.51 -9.72 3.75
N VAL A 306 -7.52 -8.39 3.71
CA VAL A 306 -7.08 -7.57 2.59
C VAL A 306 -5.75 -6.94 2.98
N ASP A 307 -4.67 -7.46 2.38
CA ASP A 307 -3.33 -6.96 2.65
C ASP A 307 -3.03 -5.73 1.80
N LEU A 308 -3.24 -4.54 2.38
CA LEU A 308 -3.06 -3.27 1.68
C LEU A 308 -1.61 -2.97 1.28
N HIS A 309 -0.64 -3.62 1.93
CA HIS A 309 0.77 -3.32 1.76
C HIS A 309 1.60 -4.57 1.52
N THR A 310 1.84 -4.93 0.25
CA THR A 310 2.76 -6.02 -0.10
C THR A 310 3.69 -5.68 -1.26
N HIS A 311 4.73 -6.52 -1.38
CA HIS A 311 5.77 -6.49 -2.40
C HIS A 311 5.81 -7.82 -3.19
N SER A 312 4.63 -8.36 -3.49
CA SER A 312 4.43 -9.68 -4.13
C SER A 312 4.39 -9.63 -5.66
N ASP A 313 4.75 -8.49 -6.25
CA ASP A 313 4.59 -8.12 -7.66
C ASP A 313 5.14 -9.17 -8.65
N LEU A 314 6.32 -9.73 -8.35
CA LEU A 314 6.93 -10.80 -9.14
C LEU A 314 6.74 -12.18 -8.50
N THR A 315 6.60 -12.26 -7.17
CA THR A 315 6.48 -13.56 -6.48
C THR A 315 5.17 -14.26 -6.80
N LEU A 316 4.09 -13.53 -7.08
CA LEU A 316 2.81 -14.10 -7.52
C LEU A 316 2.86 -14.71 -8.93
N LEU A 317 3.86 -14.36 -9.76
CA LEU A 317 4.09 -14.97 -11.06
C LEU A 317 4.89 -16.29 -10.96
N SER A 318 5.86 -16.35 -10.04
CA SER A 318 6.70 -17.55 -9.82
C SER A 318 6.13 -18.55 -8.80
N ALA A 319 5.31 -18.09 -7.85
CA ALA A 319 4.68 -18.88 -6.79
C ALA A 319 3.21 -18.44 -6.59
N PRO A 320 2.32 -18.66 -7.59
CA PRO A 320 0.91 -18.24 -7.53
C PRO A 320 0.12 -18.92 -6.39
N GLU A 321 0.60 -20.04 -5.84
CA GLU A 321 0.05 -20.66 -4.63
C GLU A 321 -0.02 -19.69 -3.44
N ALA A 322 0.88 -18.70 -3.37
CA ALA A 322 0.87 -17.61 -2.39
C ALA A 322 0.73 -18.09 -0.93
N ARG A 323 1.36 -19.22 -0.58
CA ARG A 323 0.98 -19.99 0.61
C ARG A 323 1.13 -19.19 1.90
N SER A 324 2.19 -18.40 2.05
CA SER A 324 2.39 -17.62 3.29
C SER A 324 1.19 -16.69 3.57
N ALA A 325 0.75 -15.95 2.54
CA ALA A 325 -0.43 -15.08 2.60
C ALA A 325 -1.72 -15.87 2.88
N VAL A 326 -1.97 -16.95 2.14
CA VAL A 326 -3.19 -17.77 2.33
C VAL A 326 -3.25 -18.35 3.75
N HIS A 327 -2.17 -18.92 4.28
CA HIS A 327 -2.18 -19.51 5.63
C HIS A 327 -2.31 -18.47 6.75
N GLN A 328 -2.10 -17.17 6.46
CA GLN A 328 -2.41 -16.07 7.38
C GLN A 328 -3.88 -15.66 7.37
N GLY A 329 -4.69 -16.14 6.42
CA GLY A 329 -6.05 -15.65 6.19
C GLY A 329 -6.15 -14.52 5.16
N VAL A 330 -5.08 -14.20 4.44
CA VAL A 330 -5.15 -13.23 3.35
C VAL A 330 -5.89 -13.85 2.17
N THR A 331 -6.91 -13.14 1.69
CA THR A 331 -7.69 -13.51 0.50
C THR A 331 -7.51 -12.50 -0.62
N THR A 332 -7.09 -11.27 -0.31
CA THR A 332 -6.80 -10.22 -1.29
C THR A 332 -5.50 -9.53 -0.92
N THR A 333 -4.67 -9.22 -1.90
CA THR A 333 -3.41 -8.50 -1.72
C THR A 333 -3.34 -7.27 -2.63
N VAL A 334 -2.73 -6.20 -2.12
CA VAL A 334 -2.43 -4.98 -2.86
C VAL A 334 -0.91 -4.91 -3.08
N ILE A 335 -0.52 -4.85 -4.35
CA ILE A 335 0.88 -4.85 -4.82
C ILE A 335 1.25 -3.48 -5.43
N GLY A 336 2.52 -3.29 -5.80
CA GLY A 336 3.00 -2.04 -6.39
C GLY A 336 3.19 -0.93 -5.35
N ASN A 337 3.55 -1.29 -4.11
CA ASN A 337 3.71 -0.37 -2.98
C ASN A 337 5.10 0.29 -2.91
N CYS A 338 5.25 1.31 -2.06
CA CYS A 338 6.51 2.06 -1.85
C CYS A 338 7.20 2.60 -3.12
N GLY A 339 6.45 2.90 -4.19
CA GLY A 339 6.98 3.23 -5.51
C GLY A 339 7.63 2.05 -6.25
N LEU A 340 7.85 0.92 -5.57
CA LEU A 340 8.40 -0.31 -6.11
C LEU A 340 7.27 -1.06 -6.81
N GLY A 341 7.36 -1.14 -8.13
CA GLY A 341 6.41 -1.86 -8.96
C GLY A 341 7.01 -2.15 -10.32
N VAL A 342 6.33 -2.99 -11.10
CA VAL A 342 6.87 -3.54 -12.36
C VAL A 342 6.16 -3.06 -13.62
N ALA A 343 5.15 -2.19 -13.48
CA ALA A 343 4.39 -1.62 -14.60
C ALA A 343 3.77 -0.25 -14.25
N PRO A 344 3.46 0.60 -15.26
CA PRO A 344 3.84 0.46 -16.67
C PRO A 344 5.30 0.88 -16.89
N LEU A 345 5.89 0.42 -17.99
CA LEU A 345 7.25 0.74 -18.39
C LEU A 345 7.29 1.07 -19.90
N PRO A 346 7.68 2.29 -20.31
CA PRO A 346 7.57 2.71 -21.70
C PRO A 346 8.45 1.90 -22.66
N ALA A 347 7.94 1.71 -23.88
CA ALA A 347 8.64 1.03 -24.97
C ALA A 347 10.08 1.52 -25.16
N GLY A 348 11.04 0.61 -25.03
CA GLY A 348 12.47 0.90 -25.16
C GLY A 348 13.17 1.41 -23.89
N ALA A 349 12.51 1.39 -22.73
CA ALA A 349 13.16 1.57 -21.44
C ALA A 349 14.19 0.48 -21.13
N ASP A 350 15.15 0.79 -20.26
CA ASP A 350 16.12 -0.18 -19.76
C ASP A 350 15.50 -1.06 -18.65
N VAL A 351 14.81 -2.12 -19.08
CA VAL A 351 14.22 -3.14 -18.20
C VAL A 351 15.25 -3.71 -17.22
N ALA A 352 16.51 -3.87 -17.62
CA ALA A 352 17.54 -4.46 -16.76
C ALA A 352 17.92 -3.51 -15.61
N SER A 353 18.08 -2.22 -15.89
CA SER A 353 18.34 -1.21 -14.85
C SER A 353 17.13 -1.01 -13.93
N VAL A 354 15.90 -1.03 -14.45
CA VAL A 354 14.69 -0.96 -13.61
C VAL A 354 14.54 -2.20 -12.74
N ARG A 355 14.74 -3.40 -13.29
CA ARG A 355 14.72 -4.66 -12.52
C ARG A 355 15.78 -4.69 -11.42
N ALA A 356 16.98 -4.18 -11.68
CA ALA A 356 18.01 -4.03 -10.65
C ALA A 356 17.60 -3.01 -9.56
N ALA A 357 16.90 -1.93 -9.91
CA ALA A 357 16.39 -0.95 -8.94
C ALA A 357 15.25 -1.51 -8.07
N VAL A 358 14.40 -2.38 -8.61
CA VAL A 358 13.36 -3.10 -7.85
C VAL A 358 13.79 -4.51 -7.39
N GLY A 359 15.10 -4.79 -7.30
CA GLY A 359 15.63 -6.13 -6.98
C GLY A 359 15.11 -6.76 -5.69
N TYR A 360 14.57 -5.95 -4.77
CA TYR A 360 13.84 -6.39 -3.58
C TYR A 360 12.56 -7.23 -3.89
N LEU A 361 11.91 -6.95 -5.02
CA LEU A 361 10.73 -7.70 -5.50
C LEU A 361 11.12 -9.03 -6.18
N ASP A 362 12.35 -9.11 -6.69
CA ASP A 362 12.79 -10.13 -7.65
C ASP A 362 13.48 -11.33 -6.98
N LEU A 363 12.67 -12.19 -6.36
CA LEU A 363 13.14 -13.44 -5.75
C LEU A 363 13.34 -14.58 -6.76
N ASP A 364 12.86 -14.41 -8.00
CA ASP A 364 13.01 -15.39 -9.07
C ASP A 364 13.40 -14.72 -10.40
N PRO A 365 14.71 -14.68 -10.73
CA PRO A 365 15.19 -14.04 -11.95
C PRO A 365 14.72 -14.76 -13.23
N SER A 366 14.07 -15.93 -13.14
CA SER A 366 13.49 -16.63 -14.29
C SER A 366 12.13 -16.09 -14.74
N VAL A 367 11.46 -15.25 -13.93
CA VAL A 367 10.24 -14.54 -14.35
C VAL A 367 10.58 -13.60 -15.50
N GLU A 368 10.06 -13.87 -16.70
CA GLU A 368 10.24 -13.01 -17.87
C GLU A 368 9.40 -11.73 -17.74
N TRP A 369 10.07 -10.58 -17.76
CA TRP A 369 9.44 -9.26 -17.70
C TRP A 369 9.06 -8.83 -19.13
N ALA A 370 7.91 -9.32 -19.60
CA ALA A 370 7.49 -9.25 -21.00
C ALA A 370 6.39 -8.21 -21.30
N TRP A 371 6.01 -7.38 -20.32
CA TRP A 371 4.95 -6.37 -20.42
C TRP A 371 5.52 -4.94 -20.48
N GLU A 372 4.86 -4.06 -21.24
CA GLU A 372 5.15 -2.62 -21.28
C GLU A 372 4.03 -1.80 -20.59
N SER A 373 2.79 -2.25 -20.68
CA SER A 373 1.63 -1.61 -20.04
C SER A 373 1.23 -2.24 -18.70
N TRP A 374 0.46 -1.50 -17.90
CA TRP A 374 -0.16 -2.05 -16.69
C TRP A 374 -1.20 -3.13 -17.01
N SER A 375 -1.93 -3.00 -18.13
CA SER A 375 -2.91 -4.02 -18.55
C SER A 375 -2.26 -5.36 -18.88
N GLU A 376 -1.13 -5.36 -19.61
CA GLU A 376 -0.39 -6.59 -19.93
C GLU A 376 0.18 -7.26 -18.67
N TYR A 377 0.63 -6.47 -17.69
CA TYR A 377 1.04 -6.99 -16.39
C TYR A 377 -0.14 -7.60 -15.61
N ALA A 378 -1.28 -6.93 -15.58
CA ALA A 378 -2.52 -7.44 -14.97
C ALA A 378 -2.99 -8.75 -15.65
N ASP A 379 -2.85 -8.86 -16.97
CA ASP A 379 -3.17 -10.09 -17.71
C ASP A 379 -2.14 -11.21 -17.46
N ALA A 380 -0.86 -10.90 -17.25
CA ALA A 380 0.15 -11.87 -16.83
C ALA A 380 -0.14 -12.43 -15.43
N LEU A 381 -0.53 -11.58 -14.46
CA LEU A 381 -1.01 -12.00 -13.15
C LEU A 381 -2.26 -12.88 -13.26
N ALA A 382 -3.23 -12.49 -14.09
CA ALA A 382 -4.44 -13.28 -14.31
C ALA A 382 -4.13 -14.66 -14.92
N ALA A 383 -3.16 -14.73 -15.84
CA ALA A 383 -2.70 -15.99 -16.44
C ALA A 383 -1.98 -16.91 -15.44
N ALA A 384 -1.23 -16.35 -14.48
CA ALA A 384 -0.60 -17.11 -13.39
C ALA A 384 -1.64 -17.77 -12.46
N ARG A 385 -2.84 -17.19 -12.36
CA ARG A 385 -3.97 -17.62 -11.50
C ARG A 385 -3.53 -17.76 -10.03
N PRO A 386 -3.32 -16.65 -9.31
CA PRO A 386 -2.95 -16.68 -7.90
C PRO A 386 -4.05 -17.26 -7.01
N SER A 387 -3.67 -17.76 -5.83
CA SER A 387 -4.61 -18.21 -4.81
C SER A 387 -5.42 -17.07 -4.19
N VAL A 388 -4.84 -15.88 -4.12
CA VAL A 388 -5.44 -14.66 -3.56
C VAL A 388 -5.85 -13.71 -4.67
N ASN A 389 -6.88 -12.90 -4.44
CA ASN A 389 -7.21 -11.78 -5.32
C ASN A 389 -6.07 -10.74 -5.29
N VAL A 390 -5.87 -10.02 -6.39
CA VAL A 390 -4.76 -9.06 -6.54
C VAL A 390 -5.30 -7.73 -7.06
N ALA A 391 -5.11 -6.66 -6.30
CA ALA A 391 -5.27 -5.29 -6.79
C ALA A 391 -3.87 -4.66 -6.96
N GLY A 392 -3.63 -3.93 -8.05
CA GLY A 392 -2.33 -3.33 -8.32
C GLY A 392 -2.34 -1.81 -8.23
N LEU A 393 -1.44 -1.24 -7.43
CA LEU A 393 -1.04 0.15 -7.59
C LEU A 393 -0.01 0.25 -8.73
N VAL A 394 0.08 1.42 -9.34
CA VAL A 394 1.20 1.79 -10.22
C VAL A 394 2.40 2.12 -9.36
N GLY A 395 3.57 1.56 -9.67
CA GLY A 395 4.82 1.96 -9.04
C GLY A 395 5.34 3.27 -9.65
N HIS A 396 5.68 4.27 -8.84
CA HIS A 396 6.33 5.49 -9.33
C HIS A 396 7.72 5.21 -9.93
N LEU A 397 8.46 4.21 -9.44
CA LEU A 397 9.82 3.91 -9.91
C LEU A 397 9.89 3.58 -11.41
N PRO A 398 9.13 2.63 -11.98
CA PRO A 398 9.20 2.35 -13.41
C PRO A 398 8.75 3.53 -14.29
N LEU A 399 7.81 4.37 -13.83
CA LEU A 399 7.45 5.63 -14.51
C LEU A 399 8.65 6.60 -14.58
N HIS A 400 9.27 6.90 -13.44
CA HIS A 400 10.39 7.83 -13.35
C HIS A 400 11.63 7.29 -14.07
N ALA A 401 12.07 6.08 -13.72
CA ALA A 401 13.25 5.47 -14.30
C ALA A 401 13.11 5.19 -15.80
N GLY A 402 11.90 4.86 -16.28
CA GLY A 402 11.62 4.63 -17.69
C GLY A 402 11.57 5.89 -18.56
N ILE A 403 11.33 7.07 -17.97
CA ILE A 403 11.15 8.34 -18.71
C ILE A 403 12.29 9.34 -18.42
N VAL A 404 12.60 9.57 -17.15
CA VAL A 404 13.62 10.52 -16.66
C VAL A 404 15.00 9.85 -16.60
N GLY A 405 15.04 8.55 -16.29
CA GLY A 405 16.26 7.79 -16.04
C GLY A 405 16.64 7.78 -14.55
N PHE A 406 17.93 7.57 -14.28
CA PHE A 406 18.46 7.42 -12.92
C PHE A 406 19.30 8.61 -12.42
N ASP A 407 19.48 9.65 -13.22
CA ASP A 407 20.33 10.79 -12.90
C ASP A 407 19.72 11.66 -11.78
N ASP A 408 20.58 12.28 -10.98
CA ASP A 408 20.20 13.26 -9.94
C ASP A 408 19.75 14.58 -10.61
N ARG A 409 18.49 14.60 -11.07
CA ARG A 409 17.83 15.75 -11.70
C ARG A 409 16.30 15.67 -11.54
N PRO A 410 15.60 16.80 -11.56
CA PRO A 410 14.15 16.81 -11.71
C PRO A 410 13.73 16.38 -13.13
N ALA A 411 12.52 15.82 -13.24
CA ALA A 411 11.82 15.68 -14.52
C ALA A 411 11.51 17.05 -15.14
N SER A 412 11.64 17.14 -16.46
CA SER A 412 11.18 18.28 -17.26
C SER A 412 9.66 18.26 -17.47
N GLU A 413 9.04 19.39 -17.82
CA GLU A 413 7.59 19.49 -18.11
C GLU A 413 7.09 18.43 -19.11
N ARG A 414 7.92 18.04 -20.09
CA ARG A 414 7.59 17.00 -21.07
C ARG A 414 7.65 15.59 -20.46
N GLU A 415 8.59 15.33 -19.57
CA GLU A 415 8.74 14.03 -18.89
C GLU A 415 7.62 13.86 -17.86
N LEU A 416 7.28 14.91 -17.11
CA LEU A 416 6.10 14.96 -16.24
C LEU A 416 4.82 14.63 -17.00
N ALA A 417 4.59 15.29 -18.15
CA ALA A 417 3.41 15.02 -18.99
C ALA A 417 3.39 13.58 -19.55
N ALA A 418 4.55 12.96 -19.77
CA ALA A 418 4.63 11.57 -20.21
C ALA A 418 4.34 10.57 -19.07
N MET A 419 4.86 10.82 -17.85
CA MET A 419 4.53 10.01 -16.67
C MET A 419 3.05 10.11 -16.32
N ALA A 420 2.49 11.33 -16.33
CA ALA A 420 1.07 11.58 -16.12
C ALA A 420 0.18 10.83 -17.13
N TYR A 421 0.59 10.78 -18.41
CA TYR A 421 -0.12 10.04 -19.45
C TYR A 421 -0.13 8.51 -19.18
N LEU A 422 1.03 7.91 -18.86
CA LEU A 422 1.10 6.48 -18.58
C LEU A 422 0.39 6.09 -17.27
N LEU A 423 0.39 6.99 -16.28
CA LEU A 423 -0.36 6.81 -15.05
C LEU A 423 -1.87 6.83 -15.31
N ALA A 424 -2.37 7.79 -16.10
CA ALA A 424 -3.78 7.85 -16.48
C ALA A 424 -4.21 6.58 -17.25
N ASP A 425 -3.41 6.13 -18.24
CA ASP A 425 -3.66 4.90 -18.99
C ASP A 425 -3.73 3.66 -18.09
N ALA A 426 -2.86 3.57 -17.08
CA ALA A 426 -2.89 2.48 -16.09
C ALA A 426 -4.09 2.54 -15.14
N LEU A 427 -4.54 3.74 -14.73
CA LEU A 427 -5.74 3.93 -13.92
C LEU A 427 -7.02 3.62 -14.72
N ASP A 428 -7.10 4.05 -15.99
CA ASP A 428 -8.16 3.70 -16.94
C ASP A 428 -8.22 2.17 -17.20
N ALA A 429 -7.07 1.48 -17.18
CA ALA A 429 -6.97 0.02 -17.26
C ALA A 429 -7.40 -0.71 -15.96
N GLY A 430 -7.63 0.03 -14.87
CA GLY A 430 -8.13 -0.47 -13.60
C GLY A 430 -7.10 -0.61 -12.48
N ALA A 431 -5.96 0.08 -12.53
CA ALA A 431 -5.07 0.19 -11.37
C ALA A 431 -5.80 0.85 -10.18
N ALA A 432 -5.53 0.37 -8.97
CA ALA A 432 -6.15 0.88 -7.74
C ALA A 432 -5.60 2.25 -7.29
N GLY A 433 -4.54 2.74 -7.94
CA GLY A 433 -3.84 3.95 -7.54
C GLY A 433 -2.38 4.01 -7.98
N LEU A 434 -1.62 4.87 -7.32
CA LEU A 434 -0.18 5.06 -7.42
C LEU A 434 0.47 4.80 -6.05
N SER A 435 1.74 4.40 -6.02
CA SER A 435 2.57 4.56 -4.83
C SER A 435 3.91 5.23 -5.14
N THR A 436 4.52 5.88 -4.15
CA THR A 436 5.87 6.46 -4.23
C THR A 436 6.75 5.98 -3.07
N GLY A 437 8.08 6.02 -3.25
CA GLY A 437 9.07 5.62 -2.25
C GLY A 437 10.29 6.51 -2.25
N LEU A 438 10.22 7.59 -1.48
CA LEU A 438 11.13 8.72 -1.59
C LEU A 438 12.50 8.51 -0.91
N MET A 439 12.73 7.33 -0.31
CA MET A 439 14.05 6.86 0.13
C MET A 439 14.78 5.97 -0.90
N TYR A 440 14.13 5.57 -2.01
CA TYR A 440 14.73 4.70 -3.03
C TYR A 440 15.17 5.51 -4.26
N ALA A 441 16.38 5.28 -4.76
CA ALA A 441 16.82 5.90 -6.01
C ALA A 441 16.10 5.26 -7.22
N PRO A 442 15.65 6.05 -8.23
CA PRO A 442 15.87 7.48 -8.39
C PRO A 442 14.79 8.39 -7.76
N LEU A 443 13.77 7.83 -7.12
CA LEU A 443 12.67 8.59 -6.51
C LEU A 443 13.12 9.52 -5.38
N THR A 444 14.30 9.30 -4.78
CA THR A 444 14.98 10.28 -3.91
C THR A 444 15.13 11.66 -4.55
N PHE A 445 15.26 11.73 -5.88
CA PHE A 445 15.42 12.98 -6.65
C PHE A 445 14.07 13.61 -7.04
N ALA A 446 12.95 12.91 -6.85
CA ALA A 446 11.61 13.40 -7.19
C ALA A 446 11.23 14.61 -6.33
N GLY A 447 11.00 15.75 -6.99
CA GLY A 447 10.63 17.01 -6.35
C GLY A 447 9.12 17.26 -6.33
N ARG A 448 8.68 18.26 -5.54
CA ARG A 448 7.25 18.60 -5.36
C ARG A 448 6.44 18.74 -6.66
N ALA A 449 7.02 19.30 -7.72
CA ALA A 449 6.31 19.48 -9.00
C ALA A 449 5.90 18.15 -9.64
N GLU A 450 6.71 17.11 -9.46
CA GLU A 450 6.44 15.74 -9.93
C GLU A 450 5.37 15.07 -9.08
N LEU A 451 5.51 15.16 -7.76
CA LEU A 451 4.54 14.60 -6.80
C LEU A 451 3.15 15.21 -6.95
N VAL A 452 3.06 16.52 -7.18
CA VAL A 452 1.78 17.20 -7.46
C VAL A 452 1.22 16.79 -8.81
N ALA A 453 2.02 16.77 -9.89
CA ALA A 453 1.53 16.40 -11.22
C ALA A 453 0.99 14.96 -11.28
N LEU A 454 1.59 14.02 -10.54
CA LEU A 454 1.08 12.65 -10.44
C LEU A 454 -0.13 12.56 -9.49
N ALA A 455 -0.12 13.27 -8.36
CA ALA A 455 -1.26 13.33 -7.44
C ALA A 455 -2.53 13.92 -8.07
N GLU A 456 -2.41 14.94 -8.93
CA GLU A 456 -3.52 15.49 -9.71
C GLU A 456 -4.19 14.41 -10.58
N VAL A 457 -3.40 13.58 -11.28
CA VAL A 457 -3.94 12.47 -12.07
C VAL A 457 -4.64 11.44 -11.19
N VAL A 458 -4.06 11.05 -10.04
CA VAL A 458 -4.69 10.08 -9.13
C VAL A 458 -5.99 10.62 -8.54
N ALA A 459 -6.03 11.91 -8.18
CA ALA A 459 -7.23 12.58 -7.66
C ALA A 459 -8.36 12.62 -8.70
N ASP A 460 -8.05 12.92 -9.97
CA ASP A 460 -9.02 12.92 -11.08
C ASP A 460 -9.69 11.55 -11.30
N HIS A 461 -9.09 10.45 -10.81
CA HIS A 461 -9.61 9.07 -10.91
C HIS A 461 -10.26 8.54 -9.61
N ASP A 462 -10.33 9.34 -8.53
CA ASP A 462 -10.76 8.89 -7.17
C ASP A 462 -9.98 7.67 -6.63
N ALA A 463 -8.70 7.59 -7.00
CA ALA A 463 -7.81 6.46 -6.72
C ALA A 463 -6.87 6.74 -5.54
N LEU A 464 -6.14 5.71 -5.07
CA LEU A 464 -5.24 5.80 -3.92
C LEU A 464 -3.87 6.37 -4.31
N PHE A 465 -3.28 7.25 -3.49
CA PHE A 465 -1.86 7.55 -3.52
C PHE A 465 -1.18 7.07 -2.23
N ALA A 466 -0.39 6.00 -2.32
CA ALA A 466 0.38 5.45 -1.20
C ALA A 466 1.81 6.03 -1.12
N TRP A 467 2.28 6.28 0.10
CA TRP A 467 3.51 7.01 0.38
C TRP A 467 4.41 6.24 1.32
N HIS A 468 5.46 5.64 0.76
CA HIS A 468 6.69 5.40 1.51
C HIS A 468 7.47 6.72 1.55
N LEU A 469 7.52 7.30 2.75
CA LEU A 469 7.98 8.67 3.01
C LEU A 469 9.45 8.87 2.68
N ARG A 470 9.86 10.14 2.57
CA ARG A 470 11.24 10.55 2.27
C ARG A 470 12.22 10.29 3.40
N ASP A 471 11.72 10.25 4.64
CA ASP A 471 12.48 9.86 5.83
C ASP A 471 11.55 9.28 6.90
N TYR A 472 12.09 8.44 7.76
CA TYR A 472 11.44 7.91 8.97
C TYR A 472 12.30 8.13 10.23
N ALA A 473 13.42 8.84 10.12
CA ALA A 473 14.34 9.14 11.21
C ALA A 473 14.13 10.59 11.71
N ASP A 474 15.13 11.45 11.50
CA ASP A 474 15.19 12.80 12.09
C ASP A 474 14.29 13.81 11.37
N ASP A 475 14.06 13.62 10.06
CA ASP A 475 13.24 14.47 9.20
C ASP A 475 11.83 13.87 8.96
N GLY A 476 11.49 12.75 9.61
CA GLY A 476 10.24 12.02 9.39
C GLY A 476 8.96 12.86 9.54
N LEU A 477 8.93 13.84 10.46
CA LEU A 477 7.79 14.77 10.58
C LEU A 477 7.69 15.74 9.39
N ALA A 478 8.82 16.17 8.82
CA ALA A 478 8.84 16.97 7.60
C ALA A 478 8.44 16.14 6.37
N ALA A 479 8.78 14.84 6.34
CA ALA A 479 8.35 13.92 5.29
C ALA A 479 6.83 13.64 5.36
N VAL A 480 6.25 13.49 6.55
CA VAL A 480 4.78 13.46 6.73
C VAL A 480 4.15 14.75 6.21
N GLN A 481 4.69 15.92 6.59
CA GLN A 481 4.18 17.20 6.11
C GLN A 481 4.29 17.35 4.58
N GLU A 482 5.34 16.84 3.94
CA GLU A 482 5.46 16.85 2.46
C GLU A 482 4.30 16.12 1.79
N ALA A 483 3.93 14.93 2.29
CA ALA A 483 2.79 14.16 1.78
C ALA A 483 1.45 14.86 2.04
N LEU A 484 1.26 15.44 3.24
CA LEU A 484 0.07 16.22 3.58
C LEU A 484 -0.06 17.49 2.72
N ASP A 485 1.05 18.18 2.43
CA ASP A 485 1.05 19.38 1.58
C ASP A 485 0.72 19.05 0.11
N VAL A 486 0.98 17.82 -0.36
CA VAL A 486 0.53 17.36 -1.69
C VAL A 486 -0.94 16.96 -1.66
N ALA A 487 -1.39 16.27 -0.60
CA ALA A 487 -2.80 15.96 -0.38
C ALA A 487 -3.67 17.23 -0.33
N ALA A 488 -3.25 18.25 0.43
CA ALA A 488 -3.93 19.54 0.52
C ALA A 488 -3.95 20.32 -0.81
N ALA A 489 -2.93 20.14 -1.65
CA ALA A 489 -2.83 20.83 -2.95
C ALA A 489 -3.71 20.21 -4.04
N THR A 490 -4.02 18.92 -3.95
CA THR A 490 -4.67 18.15 -5.03
C THR A 490 -6.00 17.50 -4.65
N GLY A 491 -6.26 17.31 -3.35
CA GLY A 491 -7.41 16.55 -2.85
C GLY A 491 -7.27 15.03 -2.99
N VAL A 492 -6.08 14.51 -3.33
CA VAL A 492 -5.86 13.08 -3.53
C VAL A 492 -6.08 12.27 -2.24
N ARG A 493 -6.65 11.06 -2.37
CA ARG A 493 -6.76 10.09 -1.27
C ARG A 493 -5.36 9.57 -0.93
N THR A 494 -4.87 9.89 0.27
CA THR A 494 -3.50 9.60 0.69
C THR A 494 -3.44 8.44 1.69
N GLN A 495 -2.46 7.57 1.51
CA GLN A 495 -2.13 6.47 2.40
C GLN A 495 -0.66 6.60 2.81
N LEU A 496 -0.37 6.89 4.08
CA LEU A 496 1.01 6.94 4.58
C LEU A 496 1.42 5.52 5.01
N SER A 497 2.37 4.96 4.28
CA SER A 497 2.75 3.56 4.42
C SER A 497 3.62 3.31 5.64
N HIS A 498 3.34 2.18 6.31
CA HIS A 498 4.08 1.64 7.46
C HIS A 498 4.60 2.73 8.39
N LEU A 499 3.69 3.60 8.88
CA LEU A 499 4.04 4.80 9.63
C LEU A 499 4.79 4.41 10.91
N THR A 500 5.99 4.95 11.08
CA THR A 500 6.87 4.60 12.18
C THR A 500 7.95 5.67 12.36
N THR A 501 8.76 5.55 13.41
CA THR A 501 9.99 6.34 13.56
C THR A 501 11.16 5.44 13.95
N VAL A 502 12.32 5.65 13.32
CA VAL A 502 13.52 4.82 13.51
C VAL A 502 14.63 5.55 14.23
N GLY A 503 15.35 4.80 15.06
CA GLY A 503 16.44 5.28 15.90
C GLY A 503 15.94 5.88 17.22
N ARG A 504 16.65 5.57 18.31
CA ARG A 504 16.21 5.84 19.69
C ARG A 504 15.96 7.30 20.02
N ARG A 505 16.58 8.23 19.28
CA ARG A 505 16.39 9.67 19.45
C ARG A 505 15.05 10.20 18.90
N ASN A 506 14.37 9.41 18.07
CA ASN A 506 13.12 9.76 17.39
C ASN A 506 11.89 9.08 18.00
N TRP A 507 12.07 8.17 18.97
CA TRP A 507 10.97 7.51 19.67
C TRP A 507 10.01 8.52 20.32
N GLY A 508 8.70 8.30 20.16
CA GLY A 508 7.64 9.23 20.57
C GLY A 508 7.28 10.28 19.51
N ASN A 509 8.02 10.41 18.40
CA ASN A 509 7.63 11.33 17.32
C ASN A 509 6.44 10.81 16.50
N VAL A 510 6.12 9.52 16.54
CA VAL A 510 4.88 8.98 15.93
C VAL A 510 3.63 9.69 16.48
N ALA A 511 3.57 10.00 17.77
CA ALA A 511 2.43 10.72 18.34
C ALA A 511 2.20 12.08 17.63
N LYS A 512 3.28 12.81 17.34
CA LYS A 512 3.23 14.08 16.60
C LYS A 512 2.86 13.89 15.12
N ALA A 513 3.29 12.79 14.51
CA ALA A 513 2.87 12.44 13.14
C ALA A 513 1.36 12.18 13.09
N LEU A 514 0.81 11.46 14.08
CA LEU A 514 -0.63 11.23 14.21
C LEU A 514 -1.41 12.54 14.47
N GLU A 515 -0.87 13.46 15.28
CA GLU A 515 -1.46 14.81 15.46
C GLU A 515 -1.55 15.59 14.13
N LEU A 516 -0.53 15.52 13.25
CA LEU A 516 -0.57 16.13 11.92
C LEU A 516 -1.62 15.47 11.01
N ILE A 517 -1.76 14.14 11.09
CA ILE A 517 -2.74 13.37 10.30
C ILE A 517 -4.16 13.67 10.76
N ASP A 518 -4.42 13.77 12.06
CA ASP A 518 -5.74 14.14 12.59
C ASP A 518 -6.10 15.58 12.20
N ALA A 519 -5.17 16.53 12.29
CA ALA A 519 -5.39 17.90 11.83
C ALA A 519 -5.74 17.96 10.33
N ALA A 520 -5.02 17.22 9.48
CA ALA A 520 -5.32 17.11 8.05
C ALA A 520 -6.71 16.50 7.78
N ARG A 521 -7.12 15.52 8.57
CA ARG A 521 -8.44 14.87 8.46
C ARG A 521 -9.58 15.79 8.95
N ASP A 522 -9.35 16.57 10.00
CA ASP A 522 -10.29 17.60 10.48
C ASP A 522 -10.46 18.75 9.46
N GLU A 523 -9.43 19.04 8.66
CA GLU A 523 -9.50 19.94 7.49
C GLU A 523 -10.21 19.30 6.27
N GLY A 524 -10.57 18.02 6.35
CA GLY A 524 -11.35 17.30 5.35
C GLY A 524 -10.53 16.50 4.32
N LEU A 525 -9.22 16.30 4.55
CA LEU A 525 -8.38 15.49 3.66
C LEU A 525 -8.56 13.99 3.92
N ASP A 526 -8.64 13.19 2.85
CA ASP A 526 -8.77 11.73 2.93
C ASP A 526 -7.41 11.05 3.17
N VAL A 527 -6.86 11.25 4.37
CA VAL A 527 -5.56 10.69 4.80
C VAL A 527 -5.78 9.51 5.74
N ALA A 528 -5.08 8.40 5.49
CA ALA A 528 -5.01 7.24 6.36
C ALA A 528 -3.58 6.68 6.42
N VAL A 529 -3.35 5.70 7.29
CA VAL A 529 -2.03 5.06 7.45
C VAL A 529 -2.14 3.55 7.50
N ASP A 530 -1.05 2.84 7.23
CA ASP A 530 -0.95 1.39 7.47
C ASP A 530 0.26 1.07 8.35
N MET A 531 0.23 -0.10 9.01
CA MET A 531 1.37 -0.62 9.78
C MET A 531 1.31 -2.14 9.96
N TYR A 532 2.49 -2.77 10.00
CA TYR A 532 2.70 -4.16 10.37
C TYR A 532 3.04 -4.28 11.88
N PRO A 533 2.66 -5.37 12.58
CA PRO A 533 2.82 -5.49 14.03
C PRO A 533 4.22 -6.00 14.45
N TYR A 534 5.29 -5.35 13.99
CA TYR A 534 6.69 -5.72 14.29
C TYR A 534 7.58 -4.50 14.55
N LEU A 535 8.63 -4.67 15.37
CA LEU A 535 9.58 -3.60 15.72
C LEU A 535 10.81 -3.50 14.77
N ALA A 536 10.84 -4.30 13.72
CA ALA A 536 11.80 -4.19 12.63
C ALA A 536 11.09 -4.04 11.29
N GLY A 537 11.79 -3.46 10.31
CA GLY A 537 11.37 -3.38 8.92
C GLY A 537 12.35 -4.13 8.01
N ASN A 538 12.01 -4.25 6.73
CA ASN A 538 12.82 -4.92 5.71
C ASN A 538 12.98 -3.99 4.50
N ALA A 539 14.18 -3.89 3.94
CA ALA A 539 14.50 -2.97 2.84
C ALA A 539 15.80 -3.39 2.13
N PRO A 540 16.09 -2.88 0.91
CA PRO A 540 17.43 -2.98 0.33
C PRO A 540 18.45 -2.17 1.16
N LEU A 541 19.65 -2.72 1.38
CA LEU A 541 20.73 -2.07 2.13
C LEU A 541 21.19 -0.77 1.44
N SER A 542 21.02 -0.66 0.12
CA SER A 542 21.33 0.56 -0.64
C SER A 542 20.49 1.77 -0.21
N GLN A 543 19.35 1.59 0.45
CA GLN A 543 18.60 2.66 1.10
C GLN A 543 19.43 3.42 2.15
N ARG A 544 20.47 2.80 2.73
CA ARG A 544 21.40 3.48 3.65
C ARG A 544 22.41 4.38 2.92
N LEU A 545 22.57 4.28 1.59
CA LEU A 545 23.49 5.14 0.84
C LEU A 545 22.89 6.54 0.62
N PRO A 546 23.67 7.62 0.80
CA PRO A 546 23.27 8.96 0.38
C PRO A 546 22.82 8.98 -1.08
N ALA A 547 21.71 9.66 -1.40
CA ALA A 547 21.08 9.62 -2.72
C ALA A 547 22.06 9.88 -3.89
N TRP A 548 22.97 10.86 -3.76
CA TRP A 548 23.98 11.19 -4.78
C TRP A 548 24.92 10.01 -5.13
N ALA A 549 25.12 9.05 -4.23
CA ALA A 549 25.94 7.87 -4.49
C ALA A 549 25.24 6.87 -5.42
N GLN A 550 23.90 6.89 -5.44
CA GLN A 550 23.03 5.98 -6.21
C GLN A 550 22.64 6.52 -7.61
N ALA A 551 22.94 7.80 -7.90
CA ALA A 551 22.61 8.45 -9.17
C ALA A 551 23.18 7.69 -10.39
N GLY A 552 22.47 7.63 -11.51
CA GLY A 552 22.87 6.86 -12.69
C GLY A 552 22.71 5.33 -12.54
N GLY A 553 22.07 4.86 -11.47
CA GLY A 553 21.66 3.46 -11.30
C GLY A 553 22.75 2.55 -10.71
N GLU A 554 22.42 1.26 -10.55
CA GLU A 554 23.25 0.31 -9.79
C GLU A 554 24.70 0.21 -10.33
N ALA A 555 24.89 0.17 -11.65
CA ALA A 555 26.22 0.04 -12.24
C ALA A 555 27.13 1.23 -11.87
N ALA A 556 26.61 2.46 -11.98
CA ALA A 556 27.33 3.69 -11.62
C ALA A 556 27.54 3.79 -10.10
N MET A 557 26.56 3.37 -9.30
CA MET A 557 26.69 3.26 -7.84
C MET A 557 27.85 2.33 -7.45
N ARG A 558 27.94 1.15 -8.07
CA ARG A 558 28.96 0.15 -7.77
C ARG A 558 30.36 0.57 -8.24
N GLU A 559 30.46 1.26 -9.37
CA GLU A 559 31.72 1.90 -9.81
C GLU A 559 32.18 2.96 -8.79
N ARG A 560 31.25 3.81 -8.32
CA ARG A 560 31.53 4.83 -7.29
C ARG A 560 31.99 4.22 -5.96
N LEU A 561 31.45 3.07 -5.55
CA LEU A 561 31.86 2.37 -4.33
C LEU A 561 33.29 1.79 -4.40
N ALA A 562 33.93 1.78 -5.57
CA ALA A 562 35.34 1.43 -5.72
C ALA A 562 36.31 2.61 -5.52
N ASP A 563 35.83 3.86 -5.48
CA ASP A 563 36.66 5.05 -5.25
C ASP A 563 36.82 5.33 -3.74
N PRO A 564 38.04 5.28 -3.17
CA PRO A 564 38.28 5.56 -1.75
C PRO A 564 37.83 6.96 -1.29
N ALA A 565 37.86 7.97 -2.16
CA ALA A 565 37.42 9.33 -1.82
C ALA A 565 35.89 9.41 -1.73
N VAL A 566 35.18 8.68 -2.60
CA VAL A 566 33.73 8.53 -2.53
C VAL A 566 33.32 7.75 -1.28
N VAL A 567 34.00 6.64 -1.00
CA VAL A 567 33.77 5.84 0.22
C VAL A 567 33.99 6.67 1.48
N ALA A 568 35.07 7.46 1.57
CA ALA A 568 35.30 8.36 2.69
C ALA A 568 34.15 9.37 2.89
N ARG A 569 33.58 9.90 1.81
CA ARG A 569 32.42 10.81 1.86
C ARG A 569 31.13 10.10 2.29
N ILE A 570 30.92 8.84 1.89
CA ILE A 570 29.77 8.02 2.34
C ILE A 570 29.89 7.72 3.84
N ARG A 571 31.07 7.31 4.32
CA ARG A 571 31.33 7.07 5.75
C ARG A 571 31.11 8.32 6.60
N ALA A 572 31.50 9.49 6.09
CA ALA A 572 31.22 10.77 6.75
C ALA A 572 29.73 11.13 6.81
N ALA A 573 28.88 10.58 5.93
CA ALA A 573 27.43 10.76 6.00
C ALA A 573 26.79 9.78 7.00
N TRP A 574 27.26 8.53 7.07
CA TRP A 574 26.84 7.55 8.08
C TRP A 574 27.21 7.96 9.52
N ALA A 575 28.26 8.77 9.68
CA ALA A 575 28.71 9.29 10.96
C ALA A 575 27.68 10.22 11.62
N GLY A 576 26.78 9.64 12.42
CA GLY A 576 25.76 10.36 13.19
C GLY A 576 24.32 9.97 12.87
N GLU A 577 24.08 9.03 11.95
CA GLU A 577 22.74 8.53 11.64
C GLU A 577 22.05 7.85 12.84
N ALA A 578 20.72 7.75 12.79
CA ALA A 578 19.90 7.35 13.94
C ALA A 578 19.93 5.85 14.25
N VAL A 579 20.34 5.00 13.29
CA VAL A 579 20.34 3.53 13.38
C VAL A 579 21.75 2.99 13.11
N GLY A 580 22.32 2.32 14.12
CA GLY A 580 23.66 1.73 14.06
C GLY A 580 23.71 0.39 13.32
N TRP A 581 24.91 0.01 12.86
CA TRP A 581 25.16 -1.26 12.15
C TRP A 581 24.93 -2.53 13.00
N ASP A 582 24.76 -2.38 14.32
CA ASP A 582 24.35 -3.44 15.23
C ASP A 582 22.82 -3.67 15.25
N GLU A 583 22.03 -2.71 14.75
CA GLU A 583 20.57 -2.83 14.55
C GLU A 583 20.20 -3.21 13.09
N ILE A 584 21.19 -3.44 12.22
CA ILE A 584 21.04 -3.84 10.80
C ILE A 584 21.51 -5.29 10.60
N THR A 585 20.58 -6.19 10.27
CA THR A 585 20.84 -7.61 9.98
C THR A 585 20.72 -7.90 8.49
N VAL A 586 21.72 -8.52 7.87
CA VAL A 586 21.63 -8.97 6.47
C VAL A 586 20.72 -10.20 6.40
N ASN A 587 19.64 -10.15 5.63
CA ASN A 587 18.63 -11.22 5.62
C ASN A 587 18.46 -11.93 4.26
N SER A 588 18.89 -11.30 3.16
CA SER A 588 19.03 -11.98 1.87
C SER A 588 20.16 -11.36 1.04
N VAL A 589 21.00 -12.21 0.46
CA VAL A 589 21.98 -11.84 -0.57
C VAL A 589 22.13 -13.03 -1.55
N PRO A 590 21.75 -12.89 -2.83
CA PRO A 590 21.94 -13.94 -3.82
C PRO A 590 23.42 -14.33 -3.95
N GLY A 591 23.71 -15.63 -3.80
CA GLY A 591 25.07 -16.17 -3.92
C GLY A 591 25.98 -15.99 -2.70
N ALA A 592 25.51 -15.40 -1.60
CA ALA A 592 26.28 -15.22 -0.35
C ALA A 592 25.47 -15.63 0.91
N PRO A 593 25.07 -16.90 1.04
CA PRO A 593 24.32 -17.37 2.21
C PRO A 593 25.11 -17.25 3.52
N GLU A 594 26.44 -17.17 3.46
CA GLU A 594 27.33 -17.03 4.62
C GLU A 594 27.29 -15.66 5.29
N VAL A 595 26.65 -14.64 4.70
CA VAL A 595 26.42 -13.35 5.39
C VAL A 595 25.01 -13.21 5.96
N VAL A 596 24.10 -14.13 5.63
CA VAL A 596 22.70 -14.07 6.07
C VAL A 596 22.56 -14.42 7.55
N GLY A 597 21.70 -13.66 8.25
CA GLY A 597 21.36 -13.85 9.66
C GLY A 597 22.30 -13.18 10.65
N ARG A 598 23.31 -12.42 10.19
CA ARG A 598 24.24 -11.67 11.05
C ARG A 598 24.02 -10.17 10.91
N THR A 599 24.33 -9.42 11.96
CA THR A 599 24.39 -7.96 11.88
C THR A 599 25.63 -7.49 11.12
N VAL A 600 25.58 -6.30 10.54
CA VAL A 600 26.76 -5.72 9.83
C VAL A 600 27.94 -5.58 10.80
N THR A 601 27.68 -5.27 12.08
CA THR A 601 28.70 -5.29 13.14
C THR A 601 29.26 -6.69 13.42
N GLN A 602 28.44 -7.74 13.51
CA GLN A 602 28.92 -9.11 13.68
C GLN A 602 29.81 -9.56 12.50
N LEU A 603 29.42 -9.21 11.28
CA LEU A 603 30.24 -9.48 10.08
C LEU A 603 31.57 -8.71 10.10
N ALA A 604 31.62 -7.53 10.71
CA ALA A 604 32.84 -6.75 10.87
C ALA A 604 33.80 -7.40 11.88
N ASP A 605 33.27 -7.81 13.03
CA ASP A 605 33.99 -8.56 14.06
C ASP A 605 34.56 -9.88 13.50
N GLU A 606 33.75 -10.66 12.78
CA GLU A 606 34.15 -11.92 12.12
C GLU A 606 35.28 -11.73 11.09
N ARG A 607 35.28 -10.59 10.38
CA ARG A 607 36.27 -10.24 9.33
C ARG A 607 37.49 -9.49 9.86
N GLY A 608 37.50 -9.07 11.13
CA GLY A 608 38.56 -8.23 11.70
C GLY A 608 38.65 -6.84 11.04
N THR A 609 37.51 -6.26 10.68
CA THR A 609 37.40 -4.96 9.98
C THR A 609 36.31 -4.10 10.62
N ASP A 610 35.98 -2.95 10.03
CA ASP A 610 34.91 -2.07 10.51
C ASP A 610 33.59 -2.26 9.74
N ALA A 611 32.47 -1.90 10.37
CA ALA A 611 31.13 -2.14 9.84
C ALA A 611 30.81 -1.35 8.56
N ASP A 612 31.34 -0.13 8.39
CA ASP A 612 31.18 0.62 7.15
C ASP A 612 31.86 -0.10 5.97
N THR A 613 33.05 -0.64 6.22
CA THR A 613 33.82 -1.40 5.24
C THR A 613 33.09 -2.66 4.81
N VAL A 614 32.40 -3.34 5.73
CA VAL A 614 31.51 -4.47 5.38
C VAL A 614 30.31 -4.00 4.56
N ALA A 615 29.64 -2.92 4.95
CA ALA A 615 28.48 -2.39 4.21
C ALA A 615 28.86 -2.01 2.76
N VAL A 616 29.99 -1.31 2.57
CA VAL A 616 30.53 -0.95 1.26
C VAL A 616 30.91 -2.19 0.45
N ASP A 617 31.58 -3.17 1.04
CA ASP A 617 31.97 -4.42 0.37
C ASP A 617 30.75 -5.21 -0.14
N LEU A 618 29.69 -5.30 0.67
CA LEU A 618 28.43 -5.94 0.28
C LEU A 618 27.77 -5.20 -0.89
N LEU A 619 27.62 -3.88 -0.79
CA LEU A 619 26.97 -3.06 -1.81
C LEU A 619 27.77 -3.01 -3.13
N ALA A 620 29.10 -2.96 -3.08
CA ALA A 620 29.94 -2.98 -4.28
C ALA A 620 29.86 -4.33 -5.03
N ARG A 621 29.74 -5.45 -4.30
CA ARG A 621 29.66 -6.80 -4.87
C ARG A 621 28.27 -7.17 -5.38
N PHE A 622 27.23 -6.85 -4.62
CA PHE A 622 25.87 -7.39 -4.81
C PHE A 622 24.82 -6.32 -5.13
N GLY A 623 25.18 -5.03 -5.09
CA GLY A 623 24.29 -3.95 -5.50
C GLY A 623 23.02 -3.85 -4.67
N ASN A 624 21.89 -3.65 -5.35
CA ASN A 624 20.57 -3.54 -4.70
C ASN A 624 20.01 -4.88 -4.21
N ALA A 625 20.62 -6.01 -4.59
CA ALA A 625 20.18 -7.35 -4.16
C ALA A 625 20.51 -7.67 -2.69
N VAL A 626 21.26 -6.82 -1.99
CA VAL A 626 21.49 -6.95 -0.55
C VAL A 626 20.26 -6.45 0.21
N SER A 627 19.52 -7.36 0.83
CA SER A 627 18.42 -7.02 1.73
C SER A 627 18.88 -6.94 3.19
N MET A 628 18.28 -6.02 3.94
CA MET A 628 18.46 -5.85 5.38
C MET A 628 17.13 -5.90 6.14
N VAL A 629 17.16 -6.51 7.32
CA VAL A 629 16.20 -6.25 8.40
C VAL A 629 16.79 -5.17 9.30
N ALA A 630 16.05 -4.06 9.48
CA ALA A 630 16.47 -2.90 10.25
C ALA A 630 15.57 -2.72 11.49
N GLY A 631 16.16 -2.75 12.68
CA GLY A 631 15.48 -2.55 13.96
C GLY A 631 15.20 -1.09 14.29
N GLY A 632 15.38 -0.71 15.56
CA GLY A 632 15.40 0.69 15.99
C GLY A 632 14.03 1.37 16.19
N ARG A 633 12.91 0.64 16.18
CA ARG A 633 11.55 1.16 16.48
C ARG A 633 11.16 0.97 17.95
N ASP A 634 10.16 1.73 18.41
CA ASP A 634 9.60 1.62 19.75
C ASP A 634 8.22 0.90 19.77
N GLY A 635 7.95 0.19 20.87
CA GLY A 635 6.71 -0.55 21.08
C GLY A 635 5.53 0.33 21.50
N GLY A 636 5.77 1.47 22.15
CA GLY A 636 4.75 2.49 22.42
C GLY A 636 4.30 3.17 21.13
N ASP A 637 5.25 3.59 20.30
CA ASP A 637 4.98 4.15 18.97
C ASP A 637 4.19 3.17 18.09
N LEU A 638 4.57 1.89 18.03
CA LEU A 638 3.83 0.86 17.28
C LEU A 638 2.38 0.73 17.77
N ARG A 639 2.16 0.70 19.09
CA ARG A 639 0.81 0.63 19.68
C ARG A 639 -0.01 1.88 19.39
N ALA A 640 0.62 3.06 19.37
CA ALA A 640 -0.03 4.30 19.01
C ALA A 640 -0.53 4.27 17.56
N VAL A 641 0.27 3.80 16.60
CA VAL A 641 -0.21 3.61 15.22
C VAL A 641 -1.29 2.55 15.15
N LEU A 642 -1.06 1.34 15.68
CA LEU A 642 -2.02 0.23 15.55
C LEU A 642 -3.41 0.56 16.11
N SER A 643 -3.48 1.32 17.22
CA SER A 643 -4.76 1.72 17.84
C SER A 643 -5.41 2.95 17.20
N HIS A 644 -4.71 3.71 16.34
CA HIS A 644 -5.24 4.96 15.79
C HIS A 644 -6.42 4.72 14.82
N PRO A 645 -7.48 5.56 14.83
CA PRO A 645 -8.65 5.39 13.97
C PRO A 645 -8.36 5.44 12.46
N ALA A 646 -7.33 6.17 12.04
CA ALA A 646 -6.92 6.29 10.63
C ALA A 646 -6.07 5.11 10.15
N SER A 647 -5.68 4.19 11.04
CA SER A 647 -4.83 3.05 10.71
C SER A 647 -5.61 1.85 10.18
N VAL A 648 -5.04 1.21 9.15
CA VAL A 648 -5.38 -0.12 8.66
C VAL A 648 -4.14 -1.02 8.69
N ILE A 649 -4.26 -2.29 8.30
CA ILE A 649 -3.15 -3.25 8.36
C ILE A 649 -2.65 -3.57 6.96
N GLY A 650 -1.32 -3.64 6.83
CA GLY A 650 -0.62 -4.20 5.68
C GLY A 650 0.64 -4.89 6.20
N SER A 651 1.03 -6.03 5.59
CA SER A 651 2.14 -6.82 6.11
C SER A 651 3.51 -6.24 5.81
N ASP A 652 3.62 -5.43 4.75
CA ASP A 652 4.89 -5.08 4.09
C ASP A 652 5.70 -6.37 3.72
N GLY A 653 4.96 -7.47 3.54
CA GLY A 653 5.47 -8.79 3.25
C GLY A 653 5.47 -9.10 1.75
N GLN A 654 5.81 -10.35 1.47
CA GLN A 654 5.71 -10.95 0.14
C GLN A 654 4.90 -12.24 0.28
N ALA A 655 4.09 -12.57 -0.72
CA ALA A 655 3.54 -13.91 -0.86
C ALA A 655 4.67 -14.90 -1.21
N LEU A 656 4.93 -15.87 -0.33
CA LEU A 656 6.05 -16.81 -0.41
C LEU A 656 5.59 -18.25 -0.19
N ASP A 657 6.31 -19.19 -0.78
CA ASP A 657 6.12 -20.63 -0.59
C ASP A 657 7.33 -21.27 0.12
N LEU A 658 7.09 -22.35 0.85
CA LEU A 658 8.15 -23.16 1.49
C LEU A 658 8.94 -24.02 0.48
N THR A 659 8.51 -24.04 -0.78
CA THR A 659 9.08 -24.84 -1.87
C THR A 659 9.10 -24.02 -3.16
N GLY A 660 9.96 -24.38 -4.11
CA GLY A 660 10.07 -23.65 -5.38
C GLY A 660 10.94 -22.38 -5.28
N PRO A 661 10.79 -21.43 -6.22
CA PRO A 661 11.73 -20.31 -6.36
C PRO A 661 11.82 -19.41 -5.12
N THR A 662 10.67 -19.11 -4.48
CA THR A 662 10.56 -18.21 -3.33
C THR A 662 11.01 -18.82 -1.98
N ALA A 663 11.46 -20.08 -1.97
CA ALA A 663 11.83 -20.80 -0.75
C ALA A 663 13.20 -20.40 -0.17
N GLN A 664 13.99 -19.56 -0.85
CA GLN A 664 15.40 -19.25 -0.50
C GLN A 664 15.58 -17.91 0.22
N GLY A 665 16.69 -17.74 0.96
CA GLY A 665 17.01 -16.54 1.77
C GLY A 665 16.48 -16.60 3.20
N SER A 666 16.36 -15.45 3.89
CA SER A 666 15.67 -15.34 5.19
C SER A 666 14.72 -14.13 5.20
N PRO A 667 13.43 -14.28 4.82
CA PRO A 667 12.49 -13.16 4.78
C PRO A 667 12.22 -12.62 6.18
N HIS A 668 11.71 -11.39 6.26
CA HIS A 668 11.14 -10.89 7.52
C HIS A 668 9.92 -11.76 7.90
N PRO A 669 9.73 -12.15 9.18
CA PRO A 669 8.60 -13.00 9.62
C PRO A 669 7.21 -12.42 9.30
N ARG A 670 7.11 -11.14 8.91
CA ARG A 670 5.86 -10.45 8.58
C ARG A 670 5.15 -11.06 7.36
N SER A 671 5.92 -11.64 6.43
CA SER A 671 5.41 -12.41 5.29
C SER A 671 4.66 -13.70 5.66
N TYR A 672 4.75 -14.14 6.93
CA TYR A 672 4.12 -15.36 7.45
C TYR A 672 3.28 -15.14 8.72
N GLY A 673 3.54 -14.08 9.50
CA GLY A 673 2.98 -13.90 10.84
C GLY A 673 1.98 -12.76 11.05
N THR A 674 2.07 -11.66 10.29
CA THR A 674 1.33 -10.38 10.48
C THR A 674 -0.05 -10.48 11.11
N TYR A 675 -1.02 -11.11 10.43
CA TYR A 675 -2.41 -11.13 10.88
C TYR A 675 -2.62 -11.97 12.15
N ALA A 676 -1.96 -13.13 12.23
CA ALA A 676 -1.99 -13.94 13.44
C ALA A 676 -1.36 -13.19 14.62
N ARG A 677 -0.25 -12.48 14.40
CA ARG A 677 0.44 -11.69 15.42
C ARG A 677 -0.43 -10.55 15.96
N LEU A 678 -1.04 -9.77 15.07
CA LEU A 678 -1.96 -8.69 15.44
C LEU A 678 -3.08 -9.23 16.35
N LEU A 679 -3.70 -10.33 15.95
CA LEU A 679 -4.85 -10.91 16.63
C LEU A 679 -4.49 -11.69 17.90
N SER A 680 -3.29 -12.28 18.00
CA SER A 680 -2.84 -13.03 19.18
C SER A 680 -2.19 -12.16 20.25
N GLU A 681 -1.50 -11.08 19.87
CA GLU A 681 -0.79 -10.20 20.81
C GLU A 681 -1.58 -8.92 21.10
N TYR A 682 -1.87 -8.11 20.09
CA TYR A 682 -2.39 -6.75 20.25
C TYR A 682 -3.89 -6.69 20.58
N VAL A 683 -4.63 -7.78 20.36
CA VAL A 683 -5.98 -7.95 20.93
C VAL A 683 -5.91 -8.48 22.37
N ALA A 684 -4.97 -9.37 22.67
CA ALA A 684 -4.83 -9.97 24.00
C ALA A 684 -4.33 -8.99 25.07
N ASP A 685 -3.49 -8.02 24.68
CA ASP A 685 -3.04 -6.94 25.57
C ASP A 685 -3.96 -5.70 25.60
N GLY A 686 -5.02 -5.70 24.79
CA GLY A 686 -6.04 -4.65 24.79
C GLY A 686 -5.72 -3.41 23.96
N THR A 687 -4.68 -3.43 23.11
CA THR A 687 -4.42 -2.35 22.13
C THR A 687 -5.57 -2.21 21.12
N LEU A 688 -6.19 -3.33 20.75
CA LEU A 688 -7.33 -3.40 19.83
C LEU A 688 -8.43 -4.32 20.38
N THR A 689 -9.68 -4.03 20.05
CA THR A 689 -10.75 -5.05 20.15
C THR A 689 -10.64 -6.00 18.97
N LEU A 690 -11.17 -7.22 19.10
CA LEU A 690 -11.20 -8.18 17.99
C LEU A 690 -11.98 -7.63 16.78
N ALA A 691 -13.08 -6.91 17.03
CA ALA A 691 -13.90 -6.30 15.98
C ALA A 691 -13.15 -5.20 15.21
N GLU A 692 -12.43 -4.30 15.92
CA GLU A 692 -11.64 -3.26 15.25
C GLU A 692 -10.41 -3.86 14.54
N ALA A 693 -9.73 -4.84 15.14
CA ALA A 693 -8.63 -5.53 14.47
C ALA A 693 -9.08 -6.21 13.17
N ILE A 694 -10.21 -6.93 13.18
CA ILE A 694 -10.80 -7.53 11.97
C ILE A 694 -11.19 -6.44 10.98
N ARG A 695 -11.85 -5.36 11.39
CA ARG A 695 -12.20 -4.23 10.52
C ARG A 695 -10.96 -3.61 9.84
N LYS A 696 -9.88 -3.36 10.58
CA LYS A 696 -8.62 -2.82 10.06
C LYS A 696 -7.93 -3.76 9.05
N CYS A 697 -8.11 -5.08 9.18
CA CYS A 697 -7.62 -6.10 8.26
C CYS A 697 -8.57 -6.40 7.08
N THR A 698 -9.80 -5.86 7.07
CA THR A 698 -10.85 -6.23 6.10
C THR A 698 -11.45 -4.99 5.43
N SER A 699 -12.65 -4.53 5.84
CA SER A 699 -13.35 -3.41 5.21
C SER A 699 -12.54 -2.11 5.21
N GLY A 700 -11.74 -1.85 6.26
CA GLY A 700 -10.87 -0.68 6.34
C GLY A 700 -9.82 -0.67 5.23
N ALA A 701 -9.08 -1.77 5.09
CA ALA A 701 -8.07 -1.95 4.05
C ALA A 701 -8.68 -1.99 2.64
N ALA A 702 -9.80 -2.72 2.45
CA ALA A 702 -10.54 -2.77 1.20
C ALA A 702 -10.96 -1.37 0.72
N HIS A 703 -11.53 -0.56 1.62
CA HIS A 703 -11.96 0.80 1.33
C HIS A 703 -10.82 1.72 0.89
N ARG A 704 -9.61 1.61 1.49
CA ARG A 704 -8.45 2.39 1.04
C ARG A 704 -8.10 2.11 -0.42
N ALA A 705 -8.07 0.83 -0.80
CA ALA A 705 -7.79 0.39 -2.17
C ALA A 705 -8.97 0.55 -3.16
N GLY A 706 -10.10 1.14 -2.75
CA GLY A 706 -11.28 1.30 -3.60
C GLY A 706 -12.05 -0.01 -3.88
N ILE A 707 -11.78 -1.06 -3.12
CA ILE A 707 -12.43 -2.37 -3.24
C ILE A 707 -13.75 -2.34 -2.45
N THR A 708 -14.87 -2.61 -3.12
CA THR A 708 -16.24 -2.39 -2.59
C THR A 708 -17.13 -3.64 -2.58
N ASP A 709 -16.72 -4.71 -3.26
CA ASP A 709 -17.40 -6.01 -3.31
C ASP A 709 -16.90 -7.00 -2.23
N ARG A 710 -15.91 -6.60 -1.42
CA ARG A 710 -15.18 -7.43 -0.45
C ARG A 710 -14.94 -6.69 0.86
N GLY A 711 -14.52 -7.44 1.87
CA GLY A 711 -14.13 -6.92 3.18
C GLY A 711 -15.27 -6.86 4.20
N THR A 712 -16.50 -7.28 3.84
CA THR A 712 -17.60 -7.50 4.80
C THR A 712 -18.32 -8.83 4.58
N ILE A 713 -18.83 -9.44 5.65
CA ILE A 713 -19.77 -10.58 5.56
C ILE A 713 -21.19 -10.02 5.49
N THR A 714 -21.60 -9.65 4.28
CA THR A 714 -22.97 -9.21 3.97
C THR A 714 -23.45 -9.81 2.66
N ALA A 715 -24.77 -9.95 2.49
CA ALA A 715 -25.33 -10.54 1.28
C ALA A 715 -25.01 -9.68 0.03
N GLY A 716 -24.51 -10.31 -1.02
CA GLY A 716 -24.05 -9.65 -2.25
C GLY A 716 -22.54 -9.33 -2.30
N GLN A 717 -21.79 -9.55 -1.21
CA GLN A 717 -20.31 -9.48 -1.24
C GLN A 717 -19.72 -10.80 -1.76
N ALA A 718 -18.54 -10.73 -2.37
CA ALA A 718 -17.78 -11.92 -2.72
C ALA A 718 -17.43 -12.74 -1.47
N ALA A 719 -17.47 -14.06 -1.58
CA ALA A 719 -17.26 -14.99 -0.48
C ALA A 719 -15.77 -15.22 -0.19
N ASP A 720 -15.08 -14.13 0.14
CA ASP A 720 -13.75 -14.15 0.76
C ASP A 720 -13.93 -14.23 2.28
N ILE A 721 -13.64 -15.38 2.88
CA ILE A 721 -13.99 -15.68 4.28
C ILE A 721 -12.83 -16.43 4.97
N VAL A 722 -12.56 -16.09 6.23
CA VAL A 722 -11.63 -16.80 7.10
C VAL A 722 -12.37 -17.33 8.33
N ILE A 723 -12.05 -18.57 8.71
CA ILE A 723 -12.50 -19.20 9.95
C ILE A 723 -11.30 -19.25 10.91
N LEU A 724 -11.43 -18.66 12.10
CA LEU A 724 -10.38 -18.55 13.11
C LEU A 724 -10.72 -19.30 14.40
N ASP A 725 -9.85 -20.21 14.80
CA ASP A 725 -9.77 -20.73 16.16
C ASP A 725 -8.89 -19.80 17.00
N VAL A 726 -9.52 -18.77 17.59
CA VAL A 726 -8.84 -17.74 18.41
C VAL A 726 -8.11 -18.35 19.61
N GLY A 727 -8.59 -19.49 20.15
CA GLY A 727 -7.93 -20.19 21.25
C GLY A 727 -6.60 -20.85 20.87
N ARG A 728 -6.31 -20.97 19.57
CA ARG A 728 -5.06 -21.54 19.02
C ARG A 728 -4.32 -20.53 18.13
N LEU A 729 -4.81 -19.30 18.00
CA LEU A 729 -4.25 -18.28 17.12
C LEU A 729 -2.91 -17.79 17.64
N ALA A 730 -1.87 -17.96 16.83
CA ALA A 730 -0.51 -17.56 17.19
C ALA A 730 0.34 -17.35 15.93
N ASP A 731 1.10 -16.26 15.91
CA ASP A 731 2.28 -16.17 15.07
C ASP A 731 3.30 -17.25 15.47
N ARG A 732 3.93 -17.84 14.47
CA ARG A 732 4.98 -18.86 14.61
C ARG A 732 6.26 -18.47 13.88
N ALA A 733 6.22 -17.42 13.06
CA ALA A 733 7.35 -16.90 12.34
C ALA A 733 8.19 -16.02 13.28
N THR A 734 9.50 -16.27 13.33
CA THR A 734 10.45 -15.48 14.13
C THR A 734 11.59 -15.01 13.24
N PHE A 735 12.42 -14.07 13.70
CA PHE A 735 13.60 -13.67 12.94
C PHE A 735 14.62 -14.81 12.73
N ALA A 736 14.62 -15.83 13.60
CA ALA A 736 15.48 -17.01 13.49
C ALA A 736 14.88 -18.13 12.61
N ASP A 737 13.55 -18.25 12.60
CA ASP A 737 12.79 -19.20 11.77
C ASP A 737 11.56 -18.48 11.18
N PRO A 738 11.73 -17.69 10.11
CA PRO A 738 10.67 -16.81 9.58
C PRO A 738 9.68 -17.53 8.68
N ARG A 739 9.95 -18.79 8.28
CA ARG A 739 9.15 -19.55 7.32
C ARG A 739 8.19 -20.51 8.02
N ARG A 740 7.33 -19.97 8.86
CA ARG A 740 6.41 -20.74 9.70
C ARG A 740 5.00 -20.20 9.57
N TYR A 741 4.12 -20.96 8.93
CA TYR A 741 2.70 -20.67 8.90
C TYR A 741 2.15 -20.55 10.33
N PRO A 742 1.19 -19.64 10.57
CA PRO A 742 0.63 -19.42 11.90
C PRO A 742 -0.23 -20.61 12.35
N ALA A 743 -0.60 -20.62 13.63
CA ALA A 743 -1.67 -21.50 14.13
C ALA A 743 -3.00 -20.75 14.22
N GLY A 744 -4.10 -21.49 14.31
CA GLY A 744 -5.45 -20.95 14.58
C GLY A 744 -6.20 -20.40 13.36
N VAL A 745 -5.55 -20.22 12.21
CA VAL A 745 -6.24 -20.06 10.93
C VAL A 745 -6.72 -21.44 10.49
N ASP A 746 -8.02 -21.69 10.55
CA ASP A 746 -8.60 -23.04 10.39
C ASP A 746 -8.96 -23.35 8.95
N THR A 747 -9.64 -22.41 8.29
CA THR A 747 -10.08 -22.50 6.89
C THR A 747 -10.05 -21.11 6.26
N VAL A 748 -9.60 -21.02 5.00
CA VAL A 748 -9.55 -19.78 4.20
C VAL A 748 -10.23 -20.05 2.87
N ILE A 749 -11.16 -19.16 2.51
CA ILE A 749 -12.06 -19.28 1.36
C ILE A 749 -11.86 -18.03 0.52
N VAL A 750 -11.63 -18.21 -0.79
CA VAL A 750 -11.44 -17.12 -1.76
C VAL A 750 -12.48 -17.29 -2.86
N ASN A 751 -13.29 -16.27 -3.14
CA ASN A 751 -14.41 -16.33 -4.08
C ASN A 751 -15.29 -17.58 -3.90
N GLY A 752 -15.57 -17.97 -2.65
CA GLY A 752 -16.39 -19.13 -2.29
C GLY A 752 -15.66 -20.48 -2.28
N GLU A 753 -14.43 -20.58 -2.80
CA GLU A 753 -13.66 -21.82 -2.86
C GLU A 753 -12.69 -21.96 -1.68
N PRO A 754 -12.80 -23.04 -0.86
CA PRO A 754 -11.85 -23.33 0.21
C PRO A 754 -10.43 -23.55 -0.35
N THR A 755 -9.56 -22.58 -0.07
CA THR A 755 -8.20 -22.43 -0.61
C THR A 755 -7.13 -22.90 0.38
N ALA A 756 -7.40 -22.81 1.68
CA ALA A 756 -6.66 -23.56 2.71
C ALA A 756 -7.61 -24.13 3.77
N GLY A 757 -7.21 -25.24 4.39
CA GLY A 757 -7.97 -25.91 5.45
C GLY A 757 -7.14 -26.99 6.14
N GLN A 758 -7.41 -27.26 7.41
CA GLN A 758 -6.65 -28.25 8.23
C GLN A 758 -5.14 -27.98 8.35
N GLY A 759 -4.68 -26.76 8.03
CA GLY A 759 -3.27 -26.37 8.06
C GLY A 759 -2.52 -26.52 6.73
N ASP A 760 -3.20 -26.92 5.66
CA ASP A 760 -2.63 -27.07 4.31
C ASP A 760 -3.40 -26.25 3.26
N HIS A 761 -2.72 -25.90 2.16
CA HIS A 761 -3.33 -25.32 0.96
C HIS A 761 -4.00 -26.42 0.12
N THR A 762 -5.24 -26.19 -0.32
CA THR A 762 -6.07 -27.21 -0.99
C THR A 762 -5.71 -27.46 -2.46
N GLY A 763 -4.86 -26.60 -3.05
CA GLY A 763 -4.59 -26.57 -4.48
C GLY A 763 -5.61 -25.77 -5.30
N ALA A 764 -6.71 -25.30 -4.70
CA ALA A 764 -7.57 -24.31 -5.33
C ALA A 764 -6.81 -23.00 -5.51
N ARG A 765 -6.95 -22.37 -6.68
CA ARG A 765 -6.41 -21.03 -6.96
C ARG A 765 -7.51 -20.17 -7.57
N ALA A 766 -8.32 -19.61 -6.68
CA ALA A 766 -9.57 -18.91 -6.99
C ALA A 766 -9.42 -17.38 -6.97
N GLY A 767 -8.20 -16.85 -6.88
CA GLY A 767 -7.94 -15.41 -6.86
C GLY A 767 -8.16 -14.75 -8.21
N HIS A 768 -8.75 -13.56 -8.20
CA HIS A 768 -8.96 -12.72 -9.37
C HIS A 768 -8.09 -11.46 -9.34
N VAL A 769 -7.64 -10.99 -10.50
CA VAL A 769 -7.07 -9.65 -10.62
C VAL A 769 -8.21 -8.63 -10.59
N LEU A 770 -8.24 -7.81 -9.55
CA LEU A 770 -9.26 -6.81 -9.29
C LEU A 770 -8.90 -5.53 -10.05
N ARG A 771 -9.81 -5.08 -10.92
CA ARG A 771 -9.69 -3.84 -11.68
C ARG A 771 -10.61 -2.77 -11.08
N ALA A 772 -10.06 -1.62 -10.73
CA ALA A 772 -10.82 -0.46 -10.30
C ALA A 772 -11.77 0.00 -11.43
N GLY A 773 -12.89 0.63 -11.07
CA GLY A 773 -13.82 1.23 -12.03
C GLY A 773 -14.71 0.26 -12.83
N THR A 774 -14.37 -1.04 -12.94
CA THR A 774 -15.25 -2.04 -13.58
C THR A 774 -16.41 -2.43 -12.67
N ARG A 775 -17.40 -1.53 -12.53
CA ARG A 775 -18.77 -1.95 -12.19
C ARG A 775 -19.24 -2.88 -13.29
N ASP A 776 -19.42 -4.15 -12.95
CA ASP A 776 -19.90 -5.15 -13.91
C ASP A 776 -21.24 -4.69 -14.51
N LYS A 777 -21.23 -4.41 -15.82
CA LYS A 777 -22.42 -3.97 -16.56
C LYS A 777 -23.38 -5.13 -16.85
N GLY A 778 -23.02 -6.37 -16.48
CA GLY A 778 -23.77 -7.60 -16.76
C GLY A 778 -24.85 -7.98 -15.73
N GLN A 779 -24.75 -7.60 -14.46
CA GLN A 779 -25.62 -8.14 -13.39
C GLN A 779 -26.69 -7.17 -12.87
N ARG A 780 -27.51 -6.65 -13.80
CA ARG A 780 -28.85 -6.11 -13.47
C ARG A 780 -29.88 -6.61 -14.49
N SER A 781 -30.47 -7.75 -14.19
CA SER A 781 -31.69 -8.27 -14.82
C SER A 781 -32.57 -8.96 -13.77
#